data_AF-U2T691-F1
#
_entry.id   AF-U2T691-F1
#
_cell.length_a   1.000
_cell.length_b   1.000
_cell.length_c   1.000
_cell.angle_alpha   90.00
_cell.angle_beta   90.00
_cell.angle_gamma   90.00
#
_symmetry.space_group_name_H-M   'P 1'
#
loop_
_entity.id
_entity.type
_entity.pdbx_description
1 polymer ?
#
loop_
_entity_poly.entity_id
_entity_poly.type
_entity_poly.pdbx_seq_one_letter_code
_entity_poly.pdbx_strand_id
1 'polypeptide(L)'
;MGSTIAANEPQPLSKARSFAVQAAATPPGVPGLDVSGWQVMNASTWASVYASGARFTYVKATEATDYVSSQFTEQYNDSYNAGLLHGAYHFATPNTSSGAAQATWFLNHGGQGTQDGRTMPPLLDIEYNPYGATCYGLSQAAMVSWIQDFSNTIVARTGKLPAIYSTTNWWIQCTGNSSAFSAHPLFIARYPNNIADGAGTLPAGWSAYTLWQYSSTGPFPGDSDVFNGSLTDLQMYGLGTSLARTVNNATVYLIAGTNKYPISNGVTLGALAPLGQVAFVAQSYLDQFATKQVAGRVIRDPQGTIYFYDSGIKLPFGSCGLVADYGGTCDASGYVQLTSPQAARFATGPAVTPLMNSKGGPLFYVQGGQRHEVLDAVSQQQAGVTGSFNTLSATALTTMPAGKPLVRDDVYVKRSGTSEGVLLTGGKASAIDANAATTIGLASKAVGSLATESIAQLPAGAPYTGAVKASGSSTIQVVASDGLHAWPAGVGGAAFQPLTVPSSLLTGSPAKPAIAAGAAVMSTASGTVYLVMPDDIRPISSWDSLVALSAGATPTITVVPQALIATLPKGPVALQAGTMVRNASNATVYLVNGVTNKIPFSSFDPPTQAGFTQFTFTTDDRLNGYPTSKTLLGFGVICGSQKYVSAGGSIHAVSSALLAQYPFTYVELDTFTCALLTKGIDATAFIRTPDGSIFYLNGGQKHPISSMARFNQLAAGKPYIDVVASFAASITTGPAA
;
A
#
# COMPACT_ATOMS: atom_id res chain seq x y z
N MET A 1 51.80 -28.18 28.61
CA MET A 1 50.33 -27.99 28.58
C MET A 1 50.08 -26.57 28.14
N GLY A 2 49.24 -26.37 27.12
CA GLY A 2 48.88 -25.02 26.63
C GLY A 2 47.78 -24.36 27.47
N SER A 3 46.98 -25.17 28.17
CA SER A 3 45.92 -24.80 29.10
C SER A 3 46.41 -24.88 30.56
N THR A 4 45.98 -23.94 31.40
CA THR A 4 46.30 -23.90 32.85
C THR A 4 45.21 -24.53 33.71
N ILE A 5 44.14 -25.05 33.10
CA ILE A 5 43.00 -25.67 33.79
C ILE A 5 43.45 -26.79 34.72
N ALA A 6 44.38 -27.64 34.27
CA ALA A 6 44.80 -28.79 35.06
C ALA A 6 45.45 -28.42 36.41
N ALA A 7 46.03 -27.22 36.50
CA ALA A 7 46.66 -26.71 37.72
C ALA A 7 45.67 -26.00 38.66
N ASN A 8 44.51 -25.58 38.16
CA ASN A 8 43.56 -24.74 38.89
C ASN A 8 42.22 -25.45 39.20
N GLU A 9 41.92 -26.54 38.51
CA GLU A 9 40.69 -27.31 38.67
C GLU A 9 40.97 -28.73 39.23
N PRO A 10 40.04 -29.30 40.00
CA PRO A 10 40.18 -30.65 40.55
C PRO A 10 40.44 -31.68 39.44
N GLN A 11 41.57 -32.38 39.52
CA GLN A 11 41.91 -33.45 38.60
C GLN A 11 41.22 -34.77 38.96
N PRO A 12 40.98 -35.65 37.98
CA PRO A 12 40.57 -37.01 38.27
C PRO A 12 41.58 -37.69 39.21
N LEU A 13 41.11 -38.33 40.27
CA LEU A 13 42.00 -39.06 41.19
C LEU A 13 42.66 -40.21 40.43
N SER A 14 43.97 -40.10 40.16
CA SER A 14 44.74 -41.21 39.57
C SER A 14 44.88 -42.35 40.57
N LYS A 15 43.93 -43.30 40.55
CA LYS A 15 44.14 -44.59 41.20
C LYS A 15 45.01 -45.45 40.30
N ALA A 16 46.29 -45.50 40.62
CA ALA A 16 47.18 -46.57 40.16
C ALA A 16 46.57 -47.92 40.55
N ARG A 17 46.08 -48.70 39.58
CA ARG A 17 45.99 -50.17 39.62
C ARG A 17 45.73 -50.75 38.23
N SER A 18 46.74 -51.48 37.75
CA SER A 18 46.72 -52.66 36.86
C SER A 18 45.74 -52.72 35.67
N PHE A 19 46.36 -52.87 34.49
CA PHE A 19 45.85 -53.15 33.14
C PHE A 19 44.58 -54.01 33.04
N ALA A 20 43.48 -53.36 32.71
CA ALA A 20 42.63 -53.73 31.58
C ALA A 20 42.40 -52.44 30.79
N VAL A 21 42.71 -52.42 29.48
CA VAL A 21 42.44 -51.26 28.62
C VAL A 21 40.92 -51.20 28.40
N GLN A 22 40.21 -50.60 29.36
CA GLN A 22 38.90 -50.05 29.09
C GLN A 22 39.17 -48.86 28.17
N ALA A 23 38.70 -48.92 26.92
CA ALA A 23 38.78 -47.77 26.01
C ALA A 23 38.27 -46.53 26.77
N ALA A 24 39.08 -45.47 26.82
CA ALA A 24 38.67 -44.22 27.45
C ALA A 24 37.34 -43.81 26.82
N ALA A 25 36.29 -43.75 27.63
CA ALA A 25 34.96 -43.45 27.14
C ALA A 25 34.95 -42.04 26.55
N THR A 26 34.75 -41.91 25.24
CA THR A 26 34.52 -40.61 24.61
C THR A 26 33.10 -40.14 24.93
N PRO A 27 32.89 -38.85 25.27
CA PRO A 27 31.54 -38.33 25.42
C PRO A 27 30.72 -38.47 24.11
N PRO A 28 29.38 -38.53 24.19
CA PRO A 28 28.53 -38.46 23.00
C PRO A 28 28.75 -37.15 22.22
N GLY A 29 28.92 -37.26 20.91
CA GLY A 29 29.12 -36.12 20.01
C GLY A 29 30.17 -36.42 18.94
N VAL A 30 30.67 -35.38 18.29
CA VAL A 30 31.77 -35.52 17.32
C VAL A 30 33.09 -35.27 18.05
N PRO A 31 34.05 -36.21 18.05
CA PRO A 31 35.31 -36.01 18.75
C PRO A 31 36.26 -35.08 17.99
N GLY A 32 37.11 -34.38 18.74
CA GLY A 32 38.17 -33.51 18.26
C GLY A 32 39.25 -33.31 19.31
N LEU A 33 40.12 -32.33 19.06
CA LEU A 33 41.26 -32.01 19.91
C LEU A 33 41.67 -30.55 19.75
N ASP A 34 42.33 -29.99 20.75
CA ASP A 34 43.07 -28.75 20.62
C ASP A 34 44.55 -28.92 20.95
N VAL A 35 45.39 -28.20 20.18
CA VAL A 35 46.84 -28.32 20.22
C VAL A 35 47.52 -26.96 20.20
N SER A 36 48.77 -26.94 20.64
CA SER A 36 49.60 -25.75 20.72
C SER A 36 51.05 -26.08 20.37
N GLY A 37 51.96 -25.11 20.57
CA GLY A 37 53.40 -25.34 20.46
C GLY A 37 53.97 -26.40 21.41
N TRP A 38 53.18 -26.90 22.37
CA TRP A 38 53.57 -28.02 23.25
C TRP A 38 53.51 -29.38 22.57
N GLN A 39 52.76 -29.51 21.47
CA GLN A 39 52.62 -30.75 20.71
C GLN A 39 53.45 -30.66 19.42
N VAL A 40 54.39 -31.58 19.24
CA VAL A 40 55.08 -31.75 17.94
C VAL A 40 54.21 -32.65 17.07
N MET A 41 53.54 -32.06 16.09
CA MET A 41 52.60 -32.73 15.19
C MET A 41 53.17 -32.74 13.78
N ASN A 42 52.89 -33.78 13.01
CA ASN A 42 53.21 -33.85 11.59
C ASN A 42 52.05 -34.53 10.84
N ALA A 43 52.11 -34.53 9.50
CA ALA A 43 51.09 -35.14 8.65
C ALA A 43 50.68 -36.58 9.04
N SER A 44 51.63 -37.42 9.49
CA SER A 44 51.32 -38.80 9.91
C SER A 44 50.55 -38.85 11.24
N THR A 45 50.88 -37.96 12.18
CA THR A 45 50.13 -37.80 13.43
C THR A 45 48.69 -37.37 13.13
N TRP A 46 48.49 -36.40 12.23
CA TRP A 46 47.16 -35.94 11.85
C TRP A 46 46.33 -37.01 11.13
N ALA A 47 46.95 -37.81 10.24
CA ALA A 47 46.29 -38.95 9.62
C ALA A 47 45.82 -39.98 10.66
N SER A 48 46.66 -40.26 11.68
CA SER A 48 46.30 -41.14 12.80
C SER A 48 45.15 -40.57 13.66
N VAL A 49 45.17 -39.26 13.93
CA VAL A 49 44.09 -38.55 14.64
C VAL A 49 42.76 -38.66 13.88
N TYR A 50 42.77 -38.43 12.57
CA TYR A 50 41.57 -38.58 11.73
C TYR A 50 41.05 -40.02 11.70
N ALA A 51 41.96 -41.00 11.53
CA ALA A 51 41.64 -42.43 11.54
C ALA A 51 41.07 -42.89 12.89
N SER A 52 41.51 -42.27 13.99
CA SER A 52 41.01 -42.52 15.35
C SER A 52 39.66 -41.84 15.63
N GLY A 53 39.07 -41.18 14.63
CA GLY A 53 37.69 -40.69 14.67
C GLY A 53 37.54 -39.18 14.84
N ALA A 54 38.60 -38.44 15.15
CA ALA A 54 38.54 -36.98 15.28
C ALA A 54 38.07 -36.32 13.96
N ARG A 55 37.27 -35.25 14.06
CA ARG A 55 36.76 -34.50 12.89
C ARG A 55 36.99 -33.01 12.95
N PHE A 56 37.47 -32.46 14.05
CA PHE A 56 37.89 -31.07 14.14
C PHE A 56 39.13 -30.89 15.01
N THR A 57 39.79 -29.74 14.87
CA THR A 57 40.81 -29.27 15.82
C THR A 57 40.83 -27.76 16.00
N TYR A 58 41.21 -27.29 17.20
CA TYR A 58 41.66 -25.91 17.42
C TYR A 58 43.18 -25.85 17.61
N VAL A 59 43.84 -24.88 16.99
CA VAL A 59 45.30 -24.72 17.02
C VAL A 59 45.66 -23.36 17.60
N LYS A 60 46.57 -23.32 18.59
CA LYS A 60 47.02 -22.05 19.19
C LYS A 60 47.73 -21.22 18.13
N ALA A 61 47.19 -20.04 17.83
CA ALA A 61 47.80 -19.09 16.91
C ALA A 61 48.66 -18.08 17.65
N THR A 62 48.07 -17.41 18.65
CA THR A 62 48.71 -16.28 19.32
C THR A 62 48.42 -16.25 20.82
N GLU A 63 49.21 -15.46 21.51
CA GLU A 63 49.02 -15.09 22.91
C GLU A 63 49.43 -13.63 23.09
N ALA A 64 48.68 -12.88 23.90
CA ALA A 64 48.90 -11.45 24.11
C ALA A 64 49.01 -10.67 22.77
N THR A 65 49.95 -9.74 22.65
CA THR A 65 50.18 -8.94 21.43
C THR A 65 51.58 -9.13 20.85
N ASP A 66 52.33 -10.13 21.32
CA ASP A 66 53.75 -10.30 21.00
C ASP A 66 54.16 -11.77 20.78
N TYR A 67 53.28 -12.74 21.05
CA TYR A 67 53.54 -14.15 20.78
C TYR A 67 52.72 -14.68 19.60
N VAL A 68 53.40 -15.39 18.70
CA VAL A 68 52.83 -16.22 17.64
C VAL A 68 53.42 -17.62 17.78
N SER A 69 52.58 -18.64 17.79
CA SER A 69 53.04 -20.03 17.88
C SER A 69 53.83 -20.41 16.63
N SER A 70 55.08 -20.83 16.80
CA SER A 70 55.94 -21.27 15.69
C SER A 70 55.45 -22.56 15.03
N GLN A 71 54.55 -23.30 15.68
CA GLN A 71 53.95 -24.53 15.17
C GLN A 71 52.61 -24.28 14.45
N PHE A 72 52.02 -23.08 14.56
CA PHE A 72 50.66 -22.81 14.09
C PHE A 72 50.46 -23.15 12.61
N THR A 73 51.32 -22.62 11.73
CA THR A 73 51.15 -22.78 10.28
C THR A 73 51.14 -24.25 9.86
N GLU A 74 52.05 -25.07 10.40
CA GLU A 74 52.13 -26.49 10.08
C GLU A 74 50.94 -27.25 10.66
N GLN A 75 50.63 -27.07 11.95
CA GLN A 75 49.48 -27.70 12.61
C GLN A 75 48.14 -27.35 11.95
N TYR A 76 47.96 -26.10 11.56
CA TYR A 76 46.74 -25.61 10.92
C TYR A 76 46.58 -26.21 9.52
N ASN A 77 47.62 -26.18 8.68
CA ASN A 77 47.54 -26.71 7.32
C ASN A 77 47.46 -28.24 7.29
N ASP A 78 48.22 -28.95 8.12
CA ASP A 78 48.25 -30.41 8.09
C ASP A 78 46.96 -31.02 8.65
N SER A 79 46.34 -30.38 9.64
CA SER A 79 45.01 -30.80 10.12
C SER A 79 43.94 -30.65 9.03
N TYR A 80 43.97 -29.56 8.26
CA TYR A 80 43.11 -29.38 7.09
C TYR A 80 43.36 -30.47 6.03
N ASN A 81 44.63 -30.74 5.70
CA ASN A 81 45.00 -31.76 4.71
C ASN A 81 44.59 -33.17 5.15
N ALA A 82 44.61 -33.46 6.45
CA ALA A 82 44.15 -34.73 7.01
C ALA A 82 42.62 -34.91 7.02
N GLY A 83 41.85 -33.87 6.67
CA GLY A 83 40.38 -33.97 6.58
C GLY A 83 39.61 -33.40 7.78
N LEU A 84 40.29 -32.78 8.76
CA LEU A 84 39.64 -32.17 9.92
C LEU A 84 39.05 -30.78 9.60
N LEU A 85 37.93 -30.41 10.22
CA LEU A 85 37.65 -29.00 10.42
C LEU A 85 38.73 -28.41 11.32
N HIS A 86 39.07 -27.15 11.13
CA HIS A 86 40.20 -26.54 11.83
C HIS A 86 39.84 -25.12 12.25
N GLY A 87 40.33 -24.71 13.40
CA GLY A 87 40.14 -23.38 13.97
C GLY A 87 41.42 -22.89 14.61
N ALA A 88 41.54 -21.59 14.75
CA ALA A 88 42.63 -20.95 15.47
C ALA A 88 42.11 -20.46 16.82
N TYR A 89 42.97 -20.47 17.85
CA TYR A 89 42.64 -19.86 19.13
C TYR A 89 43.71 -18.88 19.62
N HIS A 90 43.25 -17.93 20.43
CA HIS A 90 44.05 -16.88 21.04
C HIS A 90 44.02 -17.00 22.56
N PHE A 91 45.18 -17.14 23.18
CA PHE A 91 45.29 -17.11 24.65
C PHE A 91 45.32 -15.66 25.15
N ALA A 92 44.30 -15.29 25.90
CA ALA A 92 44.11 -13.92 26.36
C ALA A 92 45.01 -13.55 27.54
N THR A 93 45.51 -12.31 27.52
CA THR A 93 46.15 -11.67 28.68
C THR A 93 45.53 -10.30 28.94
N PRO A 94 44.31 -10.22 29.53
CA PRO A 94 43.55 -8.97 29.63
C PRO A 94 44.24 -7.80 30.33
N ASN A 95 45.28 -8.04 31.12
CA ASN A 95 46.08 -7.03 31.81
C ASN A 95 47.19 -6.38 30.97
N THR A 96 47.49 -6.91 29.78
CA THR A 96 48.62 -6.42 28.96
C THR A 96 48.21 -5.42 27.89
N SER A 97 46.95 -5.48 27.44
CA SER A 97 46.42 -4.65 26.35
C SER A 97 44.89 -4.76 26.27
N SER A 98 44.24 -3.96 25.43
CA SER A 98 42.77 -4.04 25.24
C SER A 98 42.34 -5.29 24.46
N GLY A 99 41.05 -5.63 24.58
CA GLY A 99 40.45 -6.73 23.82
C GLY A 99 40.59 -6.53 22.31
N ALA A 100 40.38 -5.30 21.83
CA ALA A 100 40.56 -4.95 20.43
C ALA A 100 42.01 -5.13 19.93
N ALA A 101 43.01 -4.81 20.76
CA ALA A 101 44.42 -4.99 20.39
C ALA A 101 44.78 -6.47 20.21
N GLN A 102 44.37 -7.31 21.16
CA GLN A 102 44.58 -8.76 21.09
C GLN A 102 43.77 -9.43 19.98
N ALA A 103 42.52 -9.01 19.76
CA ALA A 103 41.72 -9.48 18.63
C ALA A 103 42.36 -9.12 17.29
N THR A 104 42.89 -7.91 17.15
CA THR A 104 43.59 -7.48 15.94
C THR A 104 44.86 -8.27 15.72
N TRP A 105 45.67 -8.47 16.77
CA TRP A 105 46.87 -9.30 16.72
C TRP A 105 46.55 -10.72 16.30
N PHE A 106 45.57 -11.35 16.93
CA PHE A 106 45.11 -12.69 16.61
C PHE A 106 44.65 -12.83 15.16
N LEU A 107 43.78 -11.95 14.69
CA LEU A 107 43.27 -12.01 13.31
C LEU A 107 44.39 -11.86 12.27
N ASN A 108 45.39 -11.02 12.54
CA ASN A 108 46.51 -10.80 11.63
C ASN A 108 47.53 -11.95 11.60
N HIS A 109 47.46 -12.89 12.56
CA HIS A 109 48.41 -14.00 12.71
C HIS A 109 47.71 -15.36 12.74
N GLY A 110 46.65 -15.52 11.94
CA GLY A 110 45.98 -16.81 11.71
C GLY A 110 44.56 -16.88 12.22
N GLY A 111 44.15 -16.00 13.14
CA GLY A 111 42.79 -15.96 13.69
C GLY A 111 41.70 -15.64 12.67
N GLN A 112 42.04 -15.00 11.54
CA GLN A 112 41.08 -14.76 10.45
C GLN A 112 40.68 -16.06 9.73
N GLY A 113 41.55 -17.07 9.77
CA GLY A 113 41.40 -18.35 9.09
C GLY A 113 41.30 -18.24 7.56
N THR A 114 40.92 -19.35 6.92
CA THR A 114 40.89 -19.51 5.46
C THR A 114 39.45 -19.66 4.94
N GLN A 115 39.16 -19.14 3.74
CA GLN A 115 37.85 -19.29 3.09
C GLN A 115 37.75 -20.63 2.33
N ASP A 116 37.89 -21.73 3.06
CA ASP A 116 37.94 -23.10 2.53
C ASP A 116 36.69 -23.95 2.85
N GLY A 117 35.72 -23.36 3.53
CA GLY A 117 34.50 -24.03 3.98
C GLY A 117 34.67 -24.98 5.17
N ARG A 118 35.85 -25.03 5.79
CA ARG A 118 36.20 -25.91 6.93
C ARG A 118 36.88 -25.17 8.09
N THR A 119 37.07 -23.85 7.96
CA THR A 119 37.54 -22.94 9.02
C THR A 119 36.46 -22.63 10.06
N MET A 120 36.64 -23.15 11.28
CA MET A 120 35.81 -22.85 12.45
C MET A 120 35.92 -21.41 12.92
N PRO A 121 34.93 -20.90 13.70
CA PRO A 121 34.98 -19.55 14.25
C PRO A 121 36.24 -19.31 15.09
N PRO A 122 36.78 -18.09 15.11
CA PRO A 122 37.92 -17.76 15.95
C PRO A 122 37.60 -18.05 17.43
N LEU A 123 38.52 -18.64 18.17
CA LEU A 123 38.32 -19.00 19.59
C LEU A 123 39.10 -18.06 20.50
N LEU A 124 38.39 -17.44 21.46
CA LEU A 124 38.99 -16.75 22.59
C LEU A 124 39.21 -17.75 23.73
N ASP A 125 40.46 -18.03 24.06
CA ASP A 125 40.84 -18.76 25.27
C ASP A 125 41.04 -17.73 26.40
N ILE A 126 40.11 -17.72 27.35
CA ILE A 126 40.10 -16.80 28.48
C ILE A 126 39.90 -17.57 29.80
N GLU A 127 41.01 -17.76 30.50
CA GLU A 127 41.12 -18.67 31.64
C GLU A 127 42.05 -18.14 32.75
N TYR A 128 42.48 -19.01 33.66
CA TYR A 128 43.35 -18.65 34.77
C TYR A 128 44.66 -18.05 34.28
N ASN A 129 45.04 -16.89 34.85
CA ASN A 129 46.29 -16.24 34.51
C ASN A 129 47.52 -17.05 34.98
N PRO A 130 48.39 -17.56 34.08
CA PRO A 130 49.61 -18.25 34.47
C PRO A 130 50.70 -17.30 35.01
N TYR A 131 50.54 -15.99 34.85
CA TYR A 131 51.56 -14.98 35.12
C TYR A 131 51.28 -14.13 36.38
N GLY A 132 50.24 -14.42 37.14
CA GLY A 132 49.92 -13.64 38.33
C GLY A 132 48.51 -13.86 38.86
N ALA A 133 47.81 -12.77 39.19
CA ALA A 133 46.47 -12.83 39.78
C ALA A 133 45.48 -13.56 38.87
N THR A 134 44.69 -14.47 39.43
CA THR A 134 43.72 -15.36 38.72
C THR A 134 42.89 -14.64 37.66
N CYS A 135 42.35 -13.47 37.97
CA CYS A 135 41.53 -12.65 37.07
C CYS A 135 42.32 -11.50 36.41
N TYR A 136 43.63 -11.67 36.23
CA TYR A 136 44.54 -10.70 35.63
C TYR A 136 44.57 -9.33 36.34
N GLY A 137 44.14 -9.26 37.60
CA GLY A 137 44.04 -8.00 38.35
C GLY A 137 42.90 -7.09 37.90
N LEU A 138 42.00 -7.56 37.05
CA LEU A 138 40.82 -6.81 36.61
C LEU A 138 39.64 -7.03 37.55
N SER A 139 38.76 -6.02 37.64
CA SER A 139 37.42 -6.20 38.20
C SER A 139 36.53 -7.00 37.25
N GLN A 140 35.45 -7.58 37.76
CA GLN A 140 34.49 -8.34 36.95
C GLN A 140 33.92 -7.51 35.78
N ALA A 141 33.55 -6.25 36.04
CA ALA A 141 33.05 -5.35 35.01
C ALA A 141 34.12 -5.02 33.95
N ALA A 142 35.38 -4.82 34.35
CA ALA A 142 36.48 -4.59 33.42
C ALA A 142 36.76 -5.82 32.55
N MET A 143 36.69 -7.03 33.13
CA MET A 143 36.83 -8.29 32.39
C MET A 143 35.72 -8.46 31.35
N VAL A 144 34.46 -8.24 31.74
CA VAL A 144 33.30 -8.29 30.81
C VAL A 144 33.48 -7.28 29.68
N SER A 145 33.90 -6.05 29.99
CA SER A 145 34.19 -5.03 28.97
C SER A 145 35.29 -5.47 28.00
N TRP A 146 36.35 -6.08 28.52
CA TRP A 146 37.48 -6.57 27.71
C TRP A 146 37.05 -7.69 26.74
N ILE A 147 36.28 -8.67 27.22
CA ILE A 147 35.76 -9.77 26.39
C ILE A 147 34.83 -9.23 25.30
N GLN A 148 33.98 -8.24 25.64
CA GLN A 148 33.11 -7.58 24.68
C GLN A 148 33.90 -6.84 23.60
N ASP A 149 34.95 -6.12 23.97
CA ASP A 149 35.83 -5.39 23.04
C ASP A 149 36.56 -6.33 22.07
N PHE A 150 37.09 -7.44 22.58
CA PHE A 150 37.67 -8.51 21.76
C PHE A 150 36.62 -9.06 20.78
N SER A 151 35.45 -9.46 21.28
CA SER A 151 34.37 -10.02 20.46
C SER A 151 33.90 -9.07 19.38
N ASN A 152 33.64 -7.80 19.72
CA ASN A 152 33.18 -6.80 18.78
C ASN A 152 34.19 -6.59 17.64
N THR A 153 35.48 -6.62 17.97
CA THR A 153 36.56 -6.51 16.98
C THR A 153 36.60 -7.71 16.03
N ILE A 154 36.45 -8.94 16.56
CA ILE A 154 36.34 -10.15 15.72
C ILE A 154 35.13 -10.06 14.79
N VAL A 155 33.95 -9.72 15.32
CA VAL A 155 32.71 -9.61 14.54
C VAL A 155 32.85 -8.54 13.46
N ALA A 156 33.42 -7.37 13.78
CA ALA A 156 33.63 -6.29 12.82
C ALA A 156 34.54 -6.69 11.65
N ARG A 157 35.56 -7.53 11.90
CA ARG A 157 36.53 -7.94 10.88
C ARG A 157 36.17 -9.21 10.11
N THR A 158 35.38 -10.10 10.70
CA THR A 158 35.11 -11.44 10.14
C THR A 158 33.63 -11.71 9.87
N GLY A 159 32.73 -10.92 10.46
CA GLY A 159 31.30 -11.23 10.49
C GLY A 159 30.93 -12.44 11.35
N LYS A 160 31.89 -13.10 12.01
CA LYS A 160 31.68 -14.28 12.85
C LYS A 160 31.73 -13.89 14.33
N LEU A 161 30.83 -14.45 15.13
CA LEU A 161 30.96 -14.43 16.59
C LEU A 161 32.09 -15.38 17.00
N PRO A 162 33.09 -14.94 17.79
CA PRO A 162 34.09 -15.86 18.31
C PRO A 162 33.47 -16.84 19.30
N ALA A 163 34.02 -18.06 19.35
CA ALA A 163 33.75 -18.97 20.45
C ALA A 163 34.51 -18.52 21.70
N ILE A 164 34.01 -18.87 22.88
CA ILE A 164 34.64 -18.56 24.16
C ILE A 164 35.01 -19.87 24.85
N TYR A 165 36.30 -20.07 25.09
CA TYR A 165 36.84 -21.12 25.92
C TYR A 165 37.09 -20.61 27.34
N SER A 166 36.60 -21.35 28.34
CA SER A 166 36.82 -21.07 29.77
C SER A 166 36.40 -22.25 30.66
N THR A 167 36.47 -22.07 31.99
CA THR A 167 35.78 -22.94 32.97
C THR A 167 34.64 -22.21 33.65
N THR A 168 33.67 -22.95 34.18
CA THR A 168 32.55 -22.35 34.93
C THR A 168 33.05 -21.59 36.17
N ASN A 169 34.08 -22.11 36.86
CA ASN A 169 34.61 -21.49 38.06
C ASN A 169 35.32 -20.18 37.73
N TRP A 170 36.20 -20.17 36.72
CA TRP A 170 36.87 -18.95 36.27
C TRP A 170 35.84 -17.91 35.82
N TRP A 171 34.83 -18.32 35.05
CA TRP A 171 33.79 -17.42 34.57
C TRP A 171 33.01 -16.76 35.70
N ILE A 172 32.58 -17.55 36.70
CA ILE A 172 31.89 -17.02 37.89
C ILE A 172 32.78 -16.02 38.62
N GLN A 173 34.02 -16.40 38.90
CA GLN A 173 34.94 -15.59 39.69
C GLN A 173 35.32 -14.28 38.98
N CYS A 174 35.70 -14.36 37.71
CA CYS A 174 36.34 -13.26 36.99
C CYS A 174 35.37 -12.42 36.16
N THR A 175 34.14 -12.86 35.91
CA THR A 175 33.12 -12.07 35.18
C THR A 175 31.88 -11.76 36.01
N GLY A 176 31.76 -12.29 37.24
CA GLY A 176 30.54 -12.19 38.03
C GLY A 176 29.41 -13.08 37.49
N ASN A 177 29.78 -14.17 36.81
CA ASN A 177 28.84 -15.05 36.11
C ASN A 177 27.97 -14.31 35.08
N SER A 178 28.57 -13.47 34.26
CA SER A 178 27.85 -12.62 33.30
C SER A 178 27.12 -13.44 32.23
N SER A 179 25.85 -13.09 31.96
CA SER A 179 25.03 -13.68 30.89
C SER A 179 25.09 -12.91 29.56
N ALA A 180 25.92 -11.85 29.49
CA ALA A 180 26.03 -10.97 28.33
C ALA A 180 26.47 -11.69 27.03
N PHE A 181 27.10 -12.86 27.16
CA PHE A 181 27.71 -13.61 26.05
C PHE A 181 26.92 -14.86 25.66
N SER A 182 25.64 -14.96 26.04
CA SER A 182 24.76 -16.11 25.74
C SER A 182 24.63 -16.46 24.24
N ALA A 183 24.94 -15.53 23.33
CA ALA A 183 24.94 -15.77 21.89
C ALA A 183 26.24 -16.39 21.36
N HIS A 184 27.34 -16.37 22.14
CA HIS A 184 28.64 -16.91 21.75
C HIS A 184 28.64 -18.44 21.89
N PRO A 185 29.27 -19.18 20.97
CA PRO A 185 29.52 -20.60 21.17
C PRO A 185 30.39 -20.83 22.40
N LEU A 186 29.91 -21.63 23.35
CA LEU A 186 30.65 -21.99 24.56
C LEU A 186 31.52 -23.22 24.29
N PHE A 187 32.81 -23.10 24.56
CA PHE A 187 33.78 -24.20 24.62
C PHE A 187 34.20 -24.39 26.08
N ILE A 188 33.50 -25.25 26.82
CA ILE A 188 33.71 -25.38 28.26
C ILE A 188 34.79 -26.42 28.57
N ALA A 189 35.72 -26.09 29.46
CA ALA A 189 36.66 -27.07 30.01
C ALA A 189 36.15 -27.62 31.35
N ARG A 190 36.07 -28.95 31.45
CA ARG A 190 35.79 -29.68 32.70
C ARG A 190 36.30 -31.11 32.58
N TYR A 191 37.15 -31.54 33.51
CA TYR A 191 37.71 -32.90 33.51
C TYR A 191 37.07 -33.75 34.62
N PRO A 192 35.93 -34.41 34.37
CA PRO A 192 35.25 -35.18 35.41
C PRO A 192 36.00 -36.48 35.73
N ASN A 193 35.77 -37.02 36.92
CA ASN A 193 36.25 -38.37 37.28
C ASN A 193 35.58 -39.45 36.41
N ASN A 194 34.32 -39.22 36.01
CA ASN A 194 33.58 -40.07 35.10
C ASN A 194 32.94 -39.21 33.99
N ILE A 195 33.17 -39.55 32.73
CA ILE A 195 32.62 -38.83 31.58
C ILE A 195 31.09 -38.78 31.60
N ALA A 196 30.43 -39.78 32.20
CA ALA A 196 28.99 -39.77 32.41
C ALA A 196 28.49 -38.61 33.30
N ASP A 197 29.36 -37.97 34.08
CA ASP A 197 29.03 -36.78 34.90
C ASP A 197 28.88 -35.50 34.06
N GLY A 198 29.20 -35.57 32.76
CA GLY A 198 29.04 -34.52 31.77
C GLY A 198 29.91 -33.28 32.00
N ALA A 199 29.61 -32.21 31.24
CA ALA A 199 30.29 -30.92 31.34
C ALA A 199 29.91 -30.08 32.58
N GLY A 200 28.97 -30.56 33.40
CA GLY A 200 28.58 -29.92 34.67
C GLY A 200 27.69 -28.70 34.50
N THR A 201 27.56 -27.92 35.56
CA THR A 201 26.85 -26.64 35.52
C THR A 201 27.59 -25.69 34.58
N LEU A 202 26.86 -25.12 33.62
CA LEU A 202 27.40 -24.14 32.67
C LEU A 202 27.31 -22.72 33.25
N PRO A 203 28.16 -21.78 32.79
CA PRO A 203 28.05 -20.40 33.20
C PRO A 203 26.70 -19.79 32.78
N ALA A 204 26.25 -18.75 33.50
CA ALA A 204 24.95 -18.13 33.24
C ALA A 204 24.86 -17.59 31.80
N GLY A 205 23.67 -17.72 31.21
CA GLY A 205 23.41 -17.34 29.83
C GLY A 205 23.51 -18.51 28.83
N TRP A 206 24.29 -19.56 29.14
CA TRP A 206 24.34 -20.76 28.31
C TRP A 206 23.47 -21.89 28.85
N SER A 207 22.56 -22.38 28.01
CA SER A 207 21.74 -23.56 28.29
C SER A 207 22.36 -24.86 27.80
N ALA A 208 23.37 -24.77 26.93
CA ALA A 208 24.16 -25.89 26.41
C ALA A 208 25.57 -25.41 26.02
N TYR A 209 26.56 -26.31 26.09
CA TYR A 209 27.88 -26.08 25.50
C TYR A 209 27.86 -26.39 24.00
N THR A 210 28.71 -25.70 23.22
CA THR A 210 28.98 -26.05 21.81
C THR A 210 30.09 -27.09 21.72
N LEU A 211 31.17 -26.88 22.48
CA LEU A 211 32.27 -27.81 22.63
C LEU A 211 32.55 -28.07 24.11
N TRP A 212 33.06 -29.25 24.42
CA TRP A 212 33.51 -29.62 25.76
C TRP A 212 34.89 -30.24 25.69
N GLN A 213 35.86 -29.59 26.33
CA GLN A 213 37.20 -30.14 26.58
C GLN A 213 37.10 -31.02 27.83
N TYR A 214 37.13 -32.33 27.63
CA TYR A 214 36.79 -33.31 28.67
C TYR A 214 38.01 -34.01 29.28
N SER A 215 39.18 -33.87 28.67
CA SER A 215 40.42 -34.50 29.13
C SER A 215 41.65 -33.78 28.60
N SER A 216 42.66 -33.60 29.44
CA SER A 216 43.98 -33.08 29.06
C SER A 216 45.04 -34.16 28.87
N THR A 217 44.66 -35.43 28.95
CA THR A 217 45.60 -36.57 28.95
C THR A 217 45.28 -37.63 27.89
N GLY A 218 44.29 -37.36 27.04
CA GLY A 218 43.93 -38.23 25.93
C GLY A 218 42.42 -38.44 25.77
N PRO A 219 42.00 -39.14 24.70
CA PRO A 219 42.82 -40.03 23.88
C PRO A 219 43.64 -39.36 22.77
N PHE A 220 43.41 -38.09 22.45
CA PHE A 220 44.14 -37.39 21.38
C PHE A 220 45.39 -36.64 21.90
N PRO A 221 46.36 -36.33 21.02
CA PRO A 221 47.46 -35.43 21.37
C PRO A 221 46.93 -34.06 21.81
N GLY A 222 47.55 -33.48 22.84
CA GLY A 222 47.02 -32.24 23.43
C GLY A 222 45.80 -32.53 24.30
N ASP A 223 44.80 -31.67 24.18
CA ASP A 223 43.57 -31.77 24.93
C ASP A 223 42.48 -32.40 24.05
N SER A 224 41.59 -33.20 24.65
CA SER A 224 40.57 -33.97 23.95
C SER A 224 39.19 -33.35 24.12
N ASP A 225 38.53 -33.17 22.98
CA ASP A 225 37.30 -32.41 22.86
C ASP A 225 36.16 -33.21 22.26
N VAL A 226 34.95 -32.74 22.54
CA VAL A 226 33.74 -33.19 21.88
C VAL A 226 32.90 -32.00 21.45
N PHE A 227 32.42 -32.03 20.21
CA PHE A 227 31.41 -31.10 19.71
C PHE A 227 30.00 -31.65 19.99
N ASN A 228 29.13 -30.81 20.55
CA ASN A 228 27.76 -31.16 20.89
C ASN A 228 26.83 -31.10 19.68
N GLY A 229 26.78 -32.19 18.91
CA GLY A 229 25.89 -32.33 17.77
C GLY A 229 26.35 -33.39 16.78
N SER A 230 25.76 -33.36 15.58
CA SER A 230 26.17 -34.24 14.47
C SER A 230 27.38 -33.69 13.70
N LEU A 231 27.98 -34.50 12.83
CA LEU A 231 29.04 -34.05 11.91
C LEU A 231 28.55 -32.90 11.00
N THR A 232 27.29 -32.91 10.60
CA THR A 232 26.72 -31.80 9.83
C THR A 232 26.66 -30.53 10.67
N ASP A 233 26.19 -30.60 11.92
CA ASP A 233 26.15 -29.44 12.80
C ASP A 233 27.56 -28.84 12.98
N LEU A 234 28.59 -29.69 13.07
CA LEU A 234 29.99 -29.27 13.10
C LEU A 234 30.42 -28.59 11.78
N GLN A 235 30.04 -29.14 10.62
CA GLN A 235 30.30 -28.49 9.33
C GLN A 235 29.63 -27.11 9.23
N MET A 236 28.39 -26.99 9.71
CA MET A 236 27.66 -25.70 9.75
C MET A 236 28.31 -24.73 10.74
N TYR A 237 28.79 -25.23 11.88
CA TYR A 237 29.58 -24.45 12.84
C TYR A 237 30.84 -23.90 12.18
N GLY A 238 31.55 -24.72 11.40
CA GLY A 238 32.64 -24.30 10.51
C GLY A 238 32.25 -23.16 9.57
N LEU A 239 31.20 -23.36 8.79
CA LEU A 239 30.71 -22.35 7.85
C LEU A 239 30.20 -21.07 8.53
N GLY A 240 29.82 -21.14 9.81
CA GLY A 240 29.23 -20.04 10.56
C GLY A 240 27.79 -19.71 10.15
N THR A 241 27.12 -20.63 9.44
CA THR A 241 25.77 -20.44 8.92
C THR A 241 25.11 -21.77 8.60
N SER A 242 23.77 -21.82 8.61
CA SER A 242 22.96 -22.94 8.06
C SER A 242 22.47 -22.70 6.62
N LEU A 243 22.81 -21.56 6.03
CA LEU A 243 22.33 -21.12 4.72
C LEU A 243 23.45 -21.20 3.69
N ALA A 244 23.24 -21.94 2.61
CA ALA A 244 24.28 -22.17 1.61
C ALA A 244 23.74 -22.14 0.17
N ARG A 245 24.57 -21.71 -0.77
CA ARG A 245 24.35 -21.79 -2.23
C ARG A 245 25.65 -22.07 -2.95
N THR A 246 25.58 -22.43 -4.23
CA THR A 246 26.79 -22.49 -5.07
C THR A 246 27.00 -21.17 -5.80
N VAL A 247 28.21 -20.97 -6.33
CA VAL A 247 28.52 -19.80 -7.17
C VAL A 247 27.71 -19.80 -8.48
N ASN A 248 27.40 -20.98 -9.00
CA ASN A 248 26.72 -21.16 -10.29
C ASN A 248 25.20 -21.34 -10.18
N ASN A 249 24.64 -21.42 -8.96
CA ASN A 249 23.21 -21.57 -8.74
C ASN A 249 22.73 -20.54 -7.69
N ALA A 250 21.73 -19.74 -8.06
CA ALA A 250 21.17 -18.71 -7.18
C ALA A 250 20.28 -19.27 -6.05
N THR A 251 19.88 -20.53 -6.14
CA THR A 251 19.02 -21.19 -5.13
C THR A 251 19.78 -21.28 -3.81
N VAL A 252 19.24 -20.62 -2.79
CA VAL A 252 19.71 -20.74 -1.41
C VAL A 252 19.01 -21.92 -0.74
N TYR A 253 19.78 -22.73 -0.03
CA TYR A 253 19.29 -23.85 0.75
C TYR A 253 19.51 -23.58 2.23
N LEU A 254 18.49 -23.90 3.04
CA LEU A 254 18.67 -24.15 4.47
C LEU A 254 19.07 -25.61 4.65
N ILE A 255 20.23 -25.86 5.24
CA ILE A 255 20.71 -27.19 5.59
C ILE A 255 20.34 -27.48 7.03
N ALA A 256 19.70 -28.61 7.30
CA ALA A 256 19.33 -29.02 8.65
C ALA A 256 19.40 -30.56 8.78
N GLY A 257 20.30 -31.03 9.63
CA GLY A 257 20.63 -32.46 9.72
C GLY A 257 21.06 -33.01 8.37
N THR A 258 20.49 -34.13 7.94
CA THR A 258 20.80 -34.77 6.65
C THR A 258 20.03 -34.20 5.45
N ASN A 259 19.36 -33.07 5.62
CA ASN A 259 18.42 -32.51 4.63
C ASN A 259 18.80 -31.09 4.21
N LYS A 260 18.41 -30.71 2.98
CA LYS A 260 18.45 -29.33 2.48
C LYS A 260 17.07 -28.90 1.97
N TYR A 261 16.67 -27.68 2.30
CA TYR A 261 15.36 -27.11 1.96
C TYR A 261 15.59 -25.87 1.09
N PRO A 262 15.14 -25.86 -0.18
CA PRO A 262 15.28 -24.67 -1.04
C PRO A 262 14.44 -23.51 -0.50
N ILE A 263 14.99 -22.29 -0.54
CA ILE A 263 14.31 -21.07 -0.12
C ILE A 263 13.87 -20.30 -1.36
N SER A 264 12.57 -20.06 -1.50
CA SER A 264 11.97 -19.52 -2.73
C SER A 264 11.89 -17.99 -2.80
N ASN A 265 12.00 -17.29 -1.66
CA ASN A 265 11.79 -15.84 -1.60
C ASN A 265 12.63 -15.16 -0.52
N GLY A 266 12.94 -13.88 -0.73
CA GLY A 266 13.75 -13.07 0.18
C GLY A 266 13.11 -12.82 1.55
N VAL A 267 11.78 -12.87 1.65
CA VAL A 267 11.04 -12.70 2.91
C VAL A 267 11.33 -13.88 3.86
N THR A 268 11.29 -15.10 3.34
CA THR A 268 11.62 -16.33 4.08
C THR A 268 13.10 -16.38 4.43
N LEU A 269 13.97 -15.97 3.49
CA LEU A 269 15.41 -15.87 3.73
C LEU A 269 15.72 -14.88 4.87
N GLY A 270 15.11 -13.70 4.86
CA GLY A 270 15.30 -12.68 5.90
C GLY A 270 14.85 -13.17 7.28
N ALA A 271 13.76 -13.94 7.35
CA ALA A 271 13.30 -14.53 8.60
C ALA A 271 14.24 -15.61 9.16
N LEU A 272 15.07 -16.22 8.31
CA LEU A 272 16.09 -17.21 8.68
C LEU A 272 17.46 -16.57 9.01
N ALA A 273 17.57 -15.23 9.04
CA ALA A 273 18.81 -14.53 9.41
C ALA A 273 19.46 -14.99 10.74
N PRO A 274 18.73 -15.43 11.78
CA PRO A 274 19.36 -16.00 12.99
C PRO A 274 20.22 -17.23 12.74
N LEU A 275 20.01 -17.93 11.62
CA LEU A 275 20.80 -19.08 11.21
C LEU A 275 22.09 -18.71 10.46
N GLY A 276 22.38 -17.41 10.29
CA GLY A 276 23.60 -16.91 9.68
C GLY A 276 23.39 -16.29 8.29
N GLN A 277 24.49 -15.85 7.67
CA GLN A 277 24.48 -15.31 6.31
C GLN A 277 24.59 -16.41 5.25
N VAL A 278 24.24 -16.14 4.00
CA VAL A 278 24.38 -17.13 2.94
C VAL A 278 25.86 -17.39 2.62
N ALA A 279 26.33 -18.62 2.83
CA ALA A 279 27.66 -19.06 2.43
C ALA A 279 27.69 -19.60 0.98
N PHE A 280 28.85 -19.48 0.34
CA PHE A 280 29.13 -20.13 -0.94
C PHE A 280 29.87 -21.44 -0.71
N VAL A 281 29.34 -22.52 -1.28
CA VAL A 281 29.87 -23.88 -1.13
C VAL A 281 29.99 -24.57 -2.49
N ALA A 282 30.81 -25.61 -2.56
CA ALA A 282 30.89 -26.47 -3.73
C ALA A 282 29.58 -27.27 -3.91
N GLN A 283 29.26 -27.66 -5.15
CA GLN A 283 28.08 -28.49 -5.42
C GLN A 283 28.13 -29.83 -4.68
N SER A 284 29.31 -30.45 -4.63
CA SER A 284 29.56 -31.69 -3.89
C SER A 284 29.28 -31.59 -2.38
N TYR A 285 29.32 -30.39 -1.80
CA TYR A 285 28.89 -30.17 -0.43
C TYR A 285 27.36 -30.26 -0.30
N LEU A 286 26.62 -29.58 -1.19
CA LEU A 286 25.16 -29.64 -1.19
C LEU A 286 24.65 -31.05 -1.50
N ASP A 287 25.36 -31.81 -2.33
CA ASP A 287 24.95 -33.17 -2.73
C ASP A 287 24.97 -34.19 -1.58
N GLN A 288 25.61 -33.85 -0.45
CA GLN A 288 25.58 -34.66 0.78
C GLN A 288 24.22 -34.64 1.49
N PHE A 289 23.32 -33.71 1.12
CA PHE A 289 22.04 -33.51 1.78
C PHE A 289 20.86 -33.85 0.88
N ALA A 290 19.88 -34.56 1.43
CA ALA A 290 18.64 -34.88 0.73
C ALA A 290 17.80 -33.62 0.52
N THR A 291 17.46 -33.31 -0.73
CA THR A 291 16.55 -32.20 -1.05
C THR A 291 15.14 -32.52 -0.53
N LYS A 292 14.57 -31.59 0.22
CA LYS A 292 13.20 -31.65 0.75
C LYS A 292 12.33 -30.58 0.08
N GLN A 293 11.10 -30.41 0.59
CA GLN A 293 10.20 -29.35 0.18
C GLN A 293 10.84 -27.96 0.34
N VAL A 294 10.27 -26.99 -0.36
CA VAL A 294 10.61 -25.57 -0.18
C VAL A 294 10.40 -25.17 1.28
N ALA A 295 11.35 -24.45 1.86
CA ALA A 295 11.24 -23.94 3.21
C ALA A 295 10.08 -22.95 3.32
N GLY A 296 9.08 -23.29 4.13
CA GLY A 296 7.98 -22.40 4.50
C GLY A 296 8.25 -21.64 5.80
N ARG A 297 7.22 -21.04 6.40
CA ARG A 297 7.29 -20.31 7.69
C ARG A 297 7.08 -21.20 8.92
N VAL A 298 7.10 -22.52 8.73
CA VAL A 298 6.85 -23.50 9.79
C VAL A 298 8.11 -24.33 10.01
N ILE A 299 8.58 -24.36 11.25
CA ILE A 299 9.76 -25.13 11.68
C ILE A 299 9.35 -26.11 12.79
N ARG A 300 10.06 -27.23 12.91
CA ARG A 300 9.90 -28.18 14.02
C ARG A 300 11.24 -28.38 14.72
N ASP A 301 11.25 -28.35 16.05
CA ASP A 301 12.43 -28.68 16.83
C ASP A 301 12.59 -30.22 17.00
N PRO A 302 13.72 -30.71 17.53
CA PRO A 302 13.90 -32.15 17.76
C PRO A 302 12.96 -32.74 18.82
N GLN A 303 12.45 -31.93 19.75
CA GLN A 303 11.49 -32.33 20.79
C GLN A 303 10.09 -32.55 20.21
N GLY A 304 9.84 -31.99 19.04
CA GLY A 304 8.67 -32.17 18.24
C GLY A 304 7.64 -31.06 18.28
N THR A 305 7.98 -29.95 18.92
CA THR A 305 7.15 -28.75 18.92
C THR A 305 7.28 -28.06 17.56
N ILE A 306 6.14 -27.65 17.01
CA ILE A 306 6.07 -26.94 15.74
C ILE A 306 5.90 -25.44 16.03
N TYR A 307 6.62 -24.61 15.29
CA TYR A 307 6.64 -23.16 15.48
C TYR A 307 6.40 -22.42 14.18
N PHE A 308 5.75 -21.26 14.29
CA PHE A 308 5.87 -20.20 13.30
C PHE A 308 7.10 -19.35 13.66
N TYR A 309 7.86 -18.89 12.67
CA TYR A 309 9.03 -18.05 12.94
C TYR A 309 9.05 -16.77 12.11
N ASP A 310 9.52 -15.69 12.74
CA ASP A 310 9.70 -14.40 12.11
C ASP A 310 10.71 -13.57 12.90
N SER A 311 11.56 -12.78 12.22
CA SER A 311 12.39 -11.75 12.86
C SER A 311 13.16 -12.18 14.12
N GLY A 312 13.72 -13.40 14.16
CA GLY A 312 14.50 -13.89 15.30
C GLY A 312 13.70 -14.59 16.41
N ILE A 313 12.37 -14.63 16.31
CA ILE A 313 11.51 -15.31 17.27
C ILE A 313 10.85 -16.55 16.65
N LYS A 314 10.63 -17.57 17.48
CA LYS A 314 9.78 -18.73 17.17
C LYS A 314 8.59 -18.76 18.13
N LEU A 315 7.39 -18.93 17.60
CA LEU A 315 6.11 -18.93 18.30
C LEU A 315 5.54 -20.35 18.24
N PRO A 316 5.34 -21.06 19.37
CA PRO A 316 4.84 -22.43 19.34
C PRO A 316 3.38 -22.47 18.89
N PHE A 317 3.05 -23.40 18.00
CA PHE A 317 1.66 -23.70 17.65
C PHE A 317 0.98 -24.51 18.76
N GLY A 318 -0.24 -24.14 19.12
CA GLY A 318 -1.04 -24.86 20.12
C GLY A 318 -1.80 -26.08 19.56
N SER A 319 -1.95 -26.20 18.24
CA SER A 319 -2.67 -27.30 17.59
C SER A 319 -2.30 -27.44 16.11
N CYS A 320 -2.54 -28.63 15.54
CA CYS A 320 -2.36 -28.86 14.11
C CYS A 320 -3.36 -28.12 13.22
N GLY A 321 -4.55 -27.79 13.75
CA GLY A 321 -5.49 -26.92 13.03
C GLY A 321 -4.88 -25.54 12.80
N LEU A 322 -4.22 -24.98 13.81
CA LEU A 322 -3.55 -23.68 13.67
C LEU A 322 -2.34 -23.76 12.74
N VAL A 323 -1.61 -24.89 12.72
CA VAL A 323 -0.55 -25.11 11.71
C VAL A 323 -1.13 -25.05 10.30
N ALA A 324 -2.28 -25.69 10.06
CA ALA A 324 -2.97 -25.68 8.77
C ALA A 324 -3.50 -24.28 8.40
N ASP A 325 -4.02 -23.52 9.37
CA ASP A 325 -4.46 -22.13 9.15
C ASP A 325 -3.31 -21.24 8.66
N TYR A 326 -2.09 -21.50 9.13
CA TYR A 326 -0.86 -20.82 8.69
C TYR A 326 -0.23 -21.43 7.42
N GLY A 327 -0.93 -22.33 6.74
CA GLY A 327 -0.50 -22.93 5.48
C GLY A 327 0.55 -24.04 5.62
N GLY A 328 0.77 -24.56 6.82
CA GLY A 328 1.64 -25.72 7.08
C GLY A 328 0.86 -27.01 7.28
N THR A 329 1.58 -28.10 7.58
CA THR A 329 0.99 -29.35 8.06
C THR A 329 1.80 -29.90 9.24
N CYS A 330 1.18 -30.78 10.03
CA CYS A 330 1.85 -31.47 11.14
C CYS A 330 2.64 -32.71 10.71
N ASP A 331 2.64 -33.04 9.42
CA ASP A 331 3.47 -34.09 8.86
C ASP A 331 4.82 -33.52 8.36
N ALA A 332 5.78 -34.39 8.08
CA ALA A 332 7.15 -34.00 7.73
C ALA A 332 7.28 -33.19 6.42
N SER A 333 6.22 -33.12 5.60
CA SER A 333 6.19 -32.27 4.40
C SER A 333 5.80 -30.82 4.70
N GLY A 334 5.19 -30.54 5.86
CA GLY A 334 4.65 -29.23 6.21
C GLY A 334 5.56 -28.31 7.02
N TYR A 335 6.74 -28.78 7.42
CA TYR A 335 7.69 -28.00 8.23
C TYR A 335 9.14 -28.27 7.83
N VAL A 336 10.03 -27.35 8.20
CA VAL A 336 11.47 -27.60 8.18
C VAL A 336 11.87 -28.22 9.53
N GLN A 337 12.44 -29.43 9.50
CA GLN A 337 12.97 -30.06 10.70
C GLN A 337 14.34 -29.48 11.04
N LEU A 338 14.43 -28.70 12.12
CA LEU A 338 15.69 -28.12 12.61
C LEU A 338 16.41 -29.06 13.57
N THR A 339 17.73 -28.89 13.67
CA THR A 339 18.54 -29.47 14.76
C THR A 339 18.44 -28.64 16.05
N SER A 340 18.83 -29.19 17.20
CA SER A 340 18.75 -28.46 18.48
C SER A 340 19.55 -27.15 18.45
N PRO A 341 20.80 -27.11 17.95
CA PRO A 341 21.56 -25.86 17.85
C PRO A 341 20.88 -24.81 16.96
N GLN A 342 20.23 -25.23 15.86
CA GLN A 342 19.51 -24.32 14.97
C GLN A 342 18.24 -23.76 15.61
N ALA A 343 17.45 -24.62 16.25
CA ALA A 343 16.23 -24.21 16.95
C ALA A 343 16.53 -23.25 18.11
N ALA A 344 17.71 -23.36 18.73
CA ALA A 344 18.17 -22.47 19.81
C ALA A 344 18.59 -21.06 19.33
N ARG A 345 18.82 -20.87 18.02
CA ARG A 345 19.13 -19.54 17.46
C ARG A 345 17.93 -18.58 17.46
N PHE A 346 16.72 -19.09 17.67
CA PHE A 346 15.50 -18.30 17.75
C PHE A 346 15.06 -18.14 19.19
N ALA A 347 14.76 -16.91 19.60
CA ALA A 347 14.13 -16.65 20.89
C ALA A 347 12.70 -17.23 20.90
N THR A 348 12.31 -17.87 22.01
CA THR A 348 10.96 -18.44 22.12
C THR A 348 9.97 -17.36 22.57
N GLY A 349 8.95 -17.11 21.76
CA GLY A 349 7.88 -16.16 22.07
C GLY A 349 6.59 -16.85 22.55
N PRO A 350 5.49 -16.09 22.70
CA PRO A 350 4.18 -16.64 23.09
C PRO A 350 3.60 -17.58 22.02
N ALA A 351 2.58 -18.35 22.37
CA ALA A 351 1.91 -19.24 21.43
C ALA A 351 1.30 -18.45 20.24
N VAL A 352 1.30 -19.09 19.07
CA VAL A 352 0.64 -18.56 17.86
C VAL A 352 -0.86 -18.40 18.13
N THR A 353 -1.44 -17.34 17.59
CA THR A 353 -2.88 -17.07 17.62
C THR A 353 -3.41 -16.91 16.19
N PRO A 354 -4.73 -17.07 15.95
CA PRO A 354 -5.32 -16.79 14.64
C PRO A 354 -5.30 -15.29 14.26
N LEU A 355 -5.05 -14.39 15.21
CA LEU A 355 -5.02 -12.95 14.98
C LEU A 355 -3.58 -12.43 14.99
N MET A 356 -3.23 -11.66 13.97
CA MET A 356 -1.86 -11.19 13.76
C MET A 356 -1.86 -9.71 13.40
N ASN A 357 -1.13 -8.93 14.18
CA ASN A 357 -0.89 -7.53 13.85
C ASN A 357 0.47 -7.38 13.17
N SER A 358 0.49 -6.69 12.03
CA SER A 358 1.72 -6.19 11.44
C SER A 358 2.18 -4.96 12.22
N LYS A 359 3.43 -4.91 12.70
CA LYS A 359 3.95 -3.71 13.41
C LYS A 359 3.75 -2.43 12.57
N GLY A 360 2.80 -1.58 12.96
CA GLY A 360 2.42 -0.35 12.23
C GLY A 360 1.54 -0.57 10.99
N GLY A 361 0.98 -1.77 10.81
CA GLY A 361 0.12 -2.16 9.69
C GLY A 361 -1.26 -2.67 10.17
N PRO A 362 -2.01 -3.35 9.28
CA PRO A 362 -3.35 -3.83 9.60
C PRO A 362 -3.31 -5.09 10.47
N LEU A 363 -4.46 -5.37 11.08
CA LEU A 363 -4.76 -6.63 11.75
C LEU A 363 -5.22 -7.66 10.71
N PHE A 364 -4.71 -8.88 10.80
CA PHE A 364 -5.12 -10.01 9.97
C PHE A 364 -5.69 -11.13 10.83
N TYR A 365 -6.75 -11.77 10.34
CA TYR A 365 -7.20 -13.07 10.79
C TYR A 365 -6.64 -14.13 9.85
N VAL A 366 -5.96 -15.14 10.38
CA VAL A 366 -5.30 -16.19 9.62
C VAL A 366 -6.13 -17.47 9.72
N GLN A 367 -6.59 -17.96 8.58
CA GLN A 367 -7.43 -19.15 8.50
C GLN A 367 -7.26 -19.83 7.14
N GLY A 368 -7.24 -21.17 7.12
CA GLY A 368 -7.25 -21.95 5.86
C GLY A 368 -6.09 -21.64 4.91
N GLY A 369 -4.92 -21.25 5.42
CA GLY A 369 -3.76 -20.88 4.61
C GLY A 369 -3.83 -19.47 3.99
N GLN A 370 -4.81 -18.65 4.38
CA GLN A 370 -5.01 -17.30 3.87
C GLN A 370 -4.93 -16.26 5.00
N ARG A 371 -4.60 -15.02 4.63
CA ARG A 371 -4.70 -13.86 5.51
C ARG A 371 -5.93 -13.02 5.15
N HIS A 372 -6.79 -12.80 6.13
CA HIS A 372 -8.01 -12.03 6.01
C HIS A 372 -7.80 -10.70 6.71
N GLU A 373 -7.65 -9.61 5.95
CA GLU A 373 -7.48 -8.27 6.52
C GLU A 373 -8.73 -7.87 7.30
N VAL A 374 -8.55 -7.32 8.49
CA VAL A 374 -9.62 -6.89 9.38
C VAL A 374 -9.72 -5.37 9.31
N LEU A 375 -10.85 -4.86 8.82
CA LEU A 375 -11.03 -3.43 8.57
C LEU A 375 -10.98 -2.59 9.86
N ASP A 376 -11.77 -2.98 10.86
CA ASP A 376 -11.88 -2.28 12.14
C ASP A 376 -12.39 -3.23 13.24
N ALA A 377 -12.39 -2.78 14.50
CA ALA A 377 -12.83 -3.57 15.65
C ALA A 377 -14.30 -4.00 15.56
N VAL A 378 -15.15 -3.22 14.88
CA VAL A 378 -16.56 -3.56 14.67
C VAL A 378 -16.68 -4.74 13.70
N SER A 379 -15.93 -4.70 12.59
CA SER A 379 -15.86 -5.77 11.60
C SER A 379 -15.34 -7.06 12.23
N GLN A 380 -14.34 -6.96 13.11
CA GLN A 380 -13.82 -8.08 13.89
C GLN A 380 -14.91 -8.70 14.78
N GLN A 381 -15.63 -7.88 15.55
CA GLN A 381 -16.68 -8.34 16.45
C GLN A 381 -17.84 -8.99 15.69
N GLN A 382 -18.28 -8.40 14.57
CA GLN A 382 -19.35 -8.94 13.73
C GLN A 382 -18.99 -10.29 13.10
N ALA A 383 -17.70 -10.50 12.81
CA ALA A 383 -17.19 -11.79 12.35
C ALA A 383 -17.07 -12.84 13.46
N GLY A 384 -17.33 -12.48 14.73
CA GLY A 384 -17.18 -13.38 15.88
C GLY A 384 -15.73 -13.70 16.24
N VAL A 385 -14.76 -12.96 15.71
CA VAL A 385 -13.33 -13.22 15.89
C VAL A 385 -12.84 -12.48 17.14
N THR A 386 -12.64 -13.19 18.24
CA THR A 386 -12.19 -12.61 19.52
C THR A 386 -10.85 -13.21 19.96
N GLY A 387 -10.06 -12.47 20.75
CA GLY A 387 -8.79 -12.95 21.30
C GLY A 387 -7.66 -11.93 21.26
N SER A 388 -6.52 -12.29 21.87
CA SER A 388 -5.27 -11.57 21.70
C SER A 388 -4.65 -11.86 20.34
N PHE A 389 -3.74 -10.98 19.92
CA PHE A 389 -2.98 -11.13 18.68
C PHE A 389 -1.48 -11.21 18.98
N ASN A 390 -0.72 -11.92 18.14
CA ASN A 390 0.73 -11.74 18.13
C ASN A 390 1.08 -10.53 17.24
N THR A 391 2.20 -9.87 17.53
CA THR A 391 2.75 -8.82 16.67
C THR A 391 3.95 -9.36 15.92
N LEU A 392 3.91 -9.28 14.59
CA LEU A 392 4.97 -9.75 13.70
C LEU A 392 5.58 -8.59 12.88
N SER A 393 6.62 -8.88 12.12
CA SER A 393 7.10 -7.93 11.11
C SER A 393 6.06 -7.72 10.01
N ALA A 394 6.17 -6.58 9.32
CA ALA A 394 5.25 -6.22 8.24
C ALA A 394 5.28 -7.17 7.03
N THR A 395 6.33 -7.98 6.92
CA THR A 395 6.51 -8.95 5.82
C THR A 395 6.14 -10.38 6.22
N ALA A 396 5.82 -10.65 7.48
CA ALA A 396 5.66 -12.01 7.98
C ALA A 396 4.56 -12.80 7.25
N LEU A 397 3.47 -12.12 6.89
CA LEU A 397 2.31 -12.73 6.23
C LEU A 397 2.23 -12.39 4.73
N THR A 398 3.17 -11.64 4.15
CA THR A 398 3.05 -11.19 2.75
C THR A 398 3.18 -12.34 1.74
N THR A 399 3.80 -13.46 2.15
CA THR A 399 3.85 -14.69 1.36
C THR A 399 2.56 -15.50 1.44
N MET A 400 1.64 -15.17 2.36
CA MET A 400 0.33 -15.81 2.45
C MET A 400 -0.67 -15.15 1.49
N PRO A 401 -1.43 -15.93 0.72
CA PRO A 401 -2.50 -15.40 -0.14
C PRO A 401 -3.52 -14.58 0.66
N ALA A 402 -3.98 -13.48 0.06
CA ALA A 402 -5.08 -12.71 0.62
C ALA A 402 -6.40 -13.51 0.50
N GLY A 403 -7.14 -13.59 1.60
CA GLY A 403 -8.49 -14.14 1.66
C GLY A 403 -9.54 -13.03 1.76
N LYS A 404 -10.83 -13.40 1.72
CA LYS A 404 -11.94 -12.46 1.87
C LYS A 404 -11.79 -11.65 3.17
N PRO A 405 -11.69 -10.31 3.13
CA PRO A 405 -11.45 -9.52 4.34
C PRO A 405 -12.65 -9.55 5.29
N LEU A 406 -12.37 -9.34 6.58
CA LEU A 406 -13.38 -9.16 7.61
C LEU A 406 -13.78 -7.69 7.64
N VAL A 407 -14.92 -7.41 7.00
CA VAL A 407 -15.45 -6.06 6.82
C VAL A 407 -16.90 -6.02 7.26
N ARG A 408 -17.28 -4.97 7.96
CA ARG A 408 -18.69 -4.61 8.11
C ARG A 408 -19.21 -3.99 6.83
N ASP A 409 -20.51 -4.15 6.63
CA ASP A 409 -21.19 -3.53 5.51
C ASP A 409 -21.46 -2.05 5.78
N ASP A 410 -21.96 -1.35 4.77
CA ASP A 410 -22.55 -0.02 4.91
C ASP A 410 -21.54 1.09 5.30
N VAL A 411 -20.32 0.99 4.76
CA VAL A 411 -19.19 1.89 5.06
C VAL A 411 -18.38 2.27 3.83
N TYR A 412 -17.72 3.42 3.89
CA TYR A 412 -16.70 3.82 2.93
C TYR A 412 -15.30 3.50 3.46
N VAL A 413 -14.47 2.89 2.63
CA VAL A 413 -13.12 2.45 2.98
C VAL A 413 -12.13 2.96 1.94
N LYS A 414 -10.99 3.50 2.39
CA LYS A 414 -9.91 3.91 1.48
C LYS A 414 -9.14 2.68 0.99
N ARG A 415 -8.66 2.72 -0.26
CA ARG A 415 -7.68 1.75 -0.71
C ARG A 415 -6.30 2.20 -0.22
N SER A 416 -5.64 1.35 0.56
CA SER A 416 -4.35 1.65 1.20
C SER A 416 -3.32 2.15 0.18
N GLY A 417 -2.64 3.26 0.51
CA GLY A 417 -1.64 3.89 -0.35
C GLY A 417 -2.18 4.69 -1.54
N THR A 418 -3.51 4.87 -1.65
CA THR A 418 -4.14 5.63 -2.75
C THR A 418 -5.13 6.68 -2.22
N SER A 419 -5.54 7.62 -3.07
CA SER A 419 -6.62 8.58 -2.79
C SER A 419 -8.02 8.01 -3.09
N GLU A 420 -8.09 6.83 -3.71
CA GLU A 420 -9.34 6.16 -4.07
C GLU A 420 -9.91 5.33 -2.93
N GLY A 421 -11.17 4.93 -3.05
CA GLY A 421 -11.80 4.04 -2.10
C GLY A 421 -12.95 3.23 -2.69
N VAL A 422 -13.57 2.44 -1.82
CA VAL A 422 -14.72 1.61 -2.15
C VAL A 422 -15.82 1.83 -1.13
N LEU A 423 -17.06 1.83 -1.60
CA LEU A 423 -18.21 1.66 -0.74
C LEU A 423 -18.50 0.16 -0.58
N LEU A 424 -18.57 -0.28 0.67
CA LEU A 424 -18.97 -1.63 1.04
C LEU A 424 -20.46 -1.61 1.34
N THR A 425 -21.25 -2.31 0.53
CA THR A 425 -22.71 -2.45 0.74
C THR A 425 -23.21 -3.74 0.10
N GLY A 426 -24.12 -4.45 0.77
CA GLY A 426 -24.62 -5.76 0.37
C GLY A 426 -23.51 -6.81 0.25
N GLY A 427 -22.41 -6.65 1.00
CA GLY A 427 -21.22 -7.50 0.90
C GLY A 427 -20.43 -7.36 -0.40
N LYS A 428 -20.65 -6.27 -1.17
CA LYS A 428 -19.94 -5.96 -2.42
C LYS A 428 -19.09 -4.69 -2.26
N ALA A 429 -18.06 -4.56 -3.07
CA ALA A 429 -17.19 -3.37 -3.12
C ALA A 429 -17.46 -2.55 -4.39
N SER A 430 -18.04 -1.36 -4.24
CA SER A 430 -18.32 -0.42 -5.34
C SER A 430 -17.22 0.63 -5.38
N ALA A 431 -16.46 0.70 -6.48
CA ALA A 431 -15.38 1.68 -6.62
C ALA A 431 -15.90 3.12 -6.72
N ILE A 432 -15.22 4.02 -6.03
CA ILE A 432 -15.46 5.47 -6.07
C ILE A 432 -14.11 6.15 -6.28
N ASP A 433 -13.97 6.90 -7.36
CA ASP A 433 -12.75 7.66 -7.62
C ASP A 433 -12.54 8.78 -6.60
N ALA A 434 -11.30 9.21 -6.42
CA ALA A 434 -10.92 10.18 -5.41
C ALA A 434 -11.61 11.55 -5.55
N ASN A 435 -11.81 12.01 -6.79
CA ASN A 435 -12.44 13.30 -7.05
C ASN A 435 -13.92 13.24 -6.69
N ALA A 436 -14.62 12.20 -7.16
CA ALA A 436 -15.99 11.94 -6.78
C ALA A 436 -16.12 11.83 -5.26
N ALA A 437 -15.29 11.01 -4.59
CA ALA A 437 -15.31 10.84 -3.14
C ALA A 437 -15.03 12.16 -2.37
N THR A 438 -14.20 13.05 -2.92
CA THR A 438 -13.89 14.36 -2.35
C THR A 438 -15.04 15.34 -2.54
N THR A 439 -15.57 15.47 -3.77
CA THR A 439 -16.72 16.32 -4.09
C THR A 439 -17.91 16.01 -3.18
N ILE A 440 -18.07 14.74 -2.80
CA ILE A 440 -19.23 14.26 -2.04
C ILE A 440 -18.95 14.03 -0.56
N GLY A 441 -17.74 14.36 -0.08
CA GLY A 441 -17.37 14.28 1.34
C GLY A 441 -17.25 12.86 1.92
N LEU A 442 -17.11 11.82 1.10
CA LEU A 442 -16.89 10.45 1.60
C LEU A 442 -15.50 10.25 2.19
N ALA A 443 -14.49 10.98 1.68
CA ALA A 443 -13.10 10.84 2.13
C ALA A 443 -12.91 11.12 3.63
N SER A 444 -13.71 12.03 4.21
CA SER A 444 -13.71 12.35 5.65
C SER A 444 -14.52 11.38 6.49
N LYS A 445 -15.40 10.58 5.87
CA LYS A 445 -16.23 9.56 6.51
C LYS A 445 -15.62 8.15 6.42
N ALA A 446 -14.40 8.03 5.87
CA ALA A 446 -13.73 6.74 5.74
C ALA A 446 -13.47 6.12 7.12
N VAL A 447 -13.83 4.86 7.29
CA VAL A 447 -13.70 4.14 8.58
C VAL A 447 -12.35 3.45 8.76
N GLY A 448 -11.53 3.43 7.70
CA GLY A 448 -10.22 2.80 7.66
C GLY A 448 -9.71 2.66 6.23
N SER A 449 -8.72 1.79 6.06
CA SER A 449 -8.17 1.43 4.76
C SER A 449 -8.00 -0.08 4.61
N LEU A 450 -8.14 -0.59 3.39
CA LEU A 450 -7.87 -1.98 3.03
C LEU A 450 -6.87 -2.04 1.89
N ALA A 451 -6.02 -3.06 1.90
CA ALA A 451 -5.12 -3.34 0.79
C ALA A 451 -5.91 -3.67 -0.49
N THR A 452 -5.34 -3.32 -1.64
CA THR A 452 -5.94 -3.58 -2.96
C THR A 452 -6.25 -5.06 -3.17
N GLU A 453 -5.35 -5.94 -2.74
CA GLU A 453 -5.51 -7.40 -2.81
C GLU A 453 -6.67 -7.92 -1.95
N SER A 454 -6.94 -7.30 -0.79
CA SER A 454 -8.07 -7.63 0.09
C SER A 454 -9.40 -7.17 -0.53
N ILE A 455 -9.44 -5.96 -1.09
CA ILE A 455 -10.62 -5.45 -1.80
C ILE A 455 -10.96 -6.36 -2.99
N ALA A 456 -9.96 -6.88 -3.70
CA ALA A 456 -10.16 -7.77 -4.84
C ALA A 456 -10.79 -9.13 -4.47
N GLN A 457 -10.78 -9.52 -3.19
CA GLN A 457 -11.48 -10.73 -2.71
C GLN A 457 -12.98 -10.49 -2.45
N LEU A 458 -13.46 -9.24 -2.56
CA LEU A 458 -14.89 -8.92 -2.44
C LEU A 458 -15.54 -8.90 -3.83
N PRO A 459 -16.80 -9.37 -3.97
CA PRO A 459 -17.54 -9.23 -5.20
C PRO A 459 -17.67 -7.76 -5.63
N ALA A 460 -17.50 -7.48 -6.92
CA ALA A 460 -17.62 -6.14 -7.46
C ALA A 460 -19.08 -5.63 -7.34
N GLY A 461 -19.22 -4.42 -6.81
CA GLY A 461 -20.47 -3.67 -6.78
C GLY A 461 -20.71 -2.85 -8.06
N ALA A 462 -21.86 -2.18 -8.13
CA ALA A 462 -22.15 -1.28 -9.24
C ALA A 462 -21.20 -0.05 -9.19
N PRO A 463 -20.69 0.42 -10.34
CA PRO A 463 -19.84 1.61 -10.36
C PRO A 463 -20.64 2.83 -9.91
N TYR A 464 -19.98 3.75 -9.21
CA TYR A 464 -20.61 4.99 -8.78
C TYR A 464 -20.85 5.93 -9.97
N THR A 465 -22.10 6.30 -10.23
CA THR A 465 -22.49 7.17 -11.35
C THR A 465 -22.66 8.64 -10.94
N GLY A 466 -22.23 9.03 -9.74
CA GLY A 466 -22.50 10.38 -9.20
C GLY A 466 -23.87 10.55 -8.53
N ALA A 467 -24.68 9.49 -8.49
CA ALA A 467 -26.00 9.49 -7.89
C ALA A 467 -26.13 8.36 -6.85
N VAL A 468 -26.82 8.66 -5.76
CA VAL A 468 -27.11 7.74 -4.66
C VAL A 468 -28.60 7.69 -4.37
N LYS A 469 -29.02 6.63 -3.69
CA LYS A 469 -30.35 6.50 -3.12
C LYS A 469 -30.22 5.94 -1.71
N ALA A 470 -30.82 6.60 -0.73
CA ALA A 470 -30.87 6.04 0.62
C ALA A 470 -31.62 4.71 0.64
N SER A 471 -31.16 3.72 1.42
CA SER A 471 -31.86 2.45 1.60
C SER A 471 -33.33 2.68 1.98
N GLY A 472 -34.25 2.06 1.25
CA GLY A 472 -35.71 2.21 1.44
C GLY A 472 -36.33 3.49 0.86
N SER A 473 -35.53 4.45 0.36
CA SER A 473 -36.04 5.64 -0.34
C SER A 473 -36.28 5.34 -1.83
N SER A 474 -37.16 6.07 -2.51
CA SER A 474 -37.26 6.11 -3.98
C SER A 474 -36.55 7.30 -4.60
N THR A 475 -36.17 8.29 -3.79
CA THR A 475 -35.57 9.54 -4.24
C THR A 475 -34.12 9.32 -4.65
N ILE A 476 -33.81 9.71 -5.88
CA ILE A 476 -32.44 9.79 -6.38
C ILE A 476 -31.84 11.12 -5.92
N GLN A 477 -30.69 11.06 -5.29
CA GLN A 477 -29.94 12.23 -4.86
C GLN A 477 -28.61 12.28 -5.59
N VAL A 478 -28.32 13.43 -6.19
CA VAL A 478 -26.98 13.77 -6.65
C VAL A 478 -26.25 14.41 -5.49
N VAL A 479 -25.09 13.87 -5.15
CA VAL A 479 -24.23 14.48 -4.15
C VAL A 479 -23.33 15.48 -4.86
N ALA A 480 -23.57 16.76 -4.62
CA ALA A 480 -22.82 17.88 -5.19
C ALA A 480 -21.86 18.47 -4.14
N SER A 481 -20.98 19.37 -4.57
CA SER A 481 -20.00 20.01 -3.67
C SER A 481 -20.64 20.82 -2.53
N ASP A 482 -21.87 21.29 -2.71
CA ASP A 482 -22.58 22.14 -1.76
C ASP A 482 -23.69 21.41 -0.99
N GLY A 483 -24.01 20.15 -1.32
CA GLY A 483 -25.00 19.35 -0.60
C GLY A 483 -25.68 18.26 -1.44
N LEU A 484 -26.79 17.75 -0.93
CA LEU A 484 -27.60 16.72 -1.59
C LEU A 484 -28.72 17.38 -2.40
N HIS A 485 -28.66 17.24 -3.71
CA HIS A 485 -29.72 17.69 -4.61
C HIS A 485 -30.59 16.51 -5.02
N ALA A 486 -31.91 16.66 -4.96
CA ALA A 486 -32.80 15.70 -5.61
C ALA A 486 -32.63 15.79 -7.13
N TRP A 487 -32.59 14.64 -7.81
CA TRP A 487 -32.67 14.56 -9.27
C TRP A 487 -34.06 14.07 -9.67
N PRO A 488 -34.93 14.93 -10.23
CA PRO A 488 -36.28 14.52 -10.62
C PRO A 488 -36.26 13.44 -11.71
N ALA A 489 -37.25 12.55 -11.70
CA ALA A 489 -37.35 11.47 -12.68
C ALA A 489 -37.46 12.02 -14.11
N GLY A 490 -36.72 11.40 -15.04
CA GLY A 490 -36.72 11.74 -16.46
C GLY A 490 -35.86 12.94 -16.85
N VAL A 491 -35.49 13.82 -15.91
CA VAL A 491 -34.70 15.04 -16.21
C VAL A 491 -33.31 14.69 -16.74
N GLY A 492 -32.86 15.43 -17.75
CA GLY A 492 -31.59 15.25 -18.45
C GLY A 492 -31.50 14.00 -19.29
N GLY A 493 -32.62 13.29 -19.55
CA GLY A 493 -32.59 11.96 -20.16
C GLY A 493 -31.87 10.92 -19.31
N ALA A 494 -31.78 11.17 -18.00
CA ALA A 494 -31.05 10.36 -17.04
C ALA A 494 -31.59 8.92 -16.97
N ALA A 495 -30.71 7.95 -17.23
CA ALA A 495 -30.96 6.53 -17.02
C ALA A 495 -30.01 5.91 -15.97
N PHE A 496 -29.56 6.73 -14.99
CA PHE A 496 -28.56 6.29 -14.02
C PHE A 496 -29.10 5.17 -13.12
N GLN A 497 -28.24 4.23 -12.77
CA GLN A 497 -28.47 3.28 -11.68
C GLN A 497 -27.84 3.84 -10.40
N PRO A 498 -28.61 4.48 -9.51
CA PRO A 498 -28.07 5.09 -8.31
C PRO A 498 -27.52 3.99 -7.38
N LEU A 499 -26.37 4.27 -6.76
CA LEU A 499 -25.84 3.39 -5.74
C LEU A 499 -26.75 3.47 -4.50
N THR A 500 -27.26 2.32 -4.04
CA THR A 500 -28.02 2.30 -2.79
C THR A 500 -27.06 2.41 -1.63
N VAL A 501 -27.28 3.39 -0.75
CA VAL A 501 -26.40 3.67 0.38
C VAL A 501 -27.19 3.81 1.68
N PRO A 502 -26.60 3.46 2.83
CA PRO A 502 -27.14 3.79 4.15
C PRO A 502 -27.42 5.27 4.32
N SER A 503 -28.50 5.60 5.02
CA SER A 503 -28.81 6.98 5.37
C SER A 503 -27.71 7.64 6.21
N SER A 504 -27.00 6.88 7.04
CA SER A 504 -25.88 7.35 7.87
C SER A 504 -24.73 7.97 7.07
N LEU A 505 -24.48 7.50 5.84
CA LEU A 505 -23.45 8.07 4.97
C LEU A 505 -23.86 9.44 4.42
N LEU A 506 -25.16 9.67 4.30
CA LEU A 506 -25.75 10.93 3.82
C LEU A 506 -25.97 11.94 4.96
N THR A 507 -25.95 11.50 6.21
CA THR A 507 -26.13 12.37 7.38
C THR A 507 -25.08 13.47 7.43
N GLY A 508 -25.52 14.70 7.68
CA GLY A 508 -24.68 15.89 7.76
C GLY A 508 -24.51 16.63 6.43
N SER A 509 -24.94 16.05 5.31
CA SER A 509 -24.97 16.75 4.02
C SER A 509 -26.27 17.56 3.90
N PRO A 510 -26.20 18.89 3.73
CA PRO A 510 -27.41 19.72 3.67
C PRO A 510 -28.24 19.39 2.43
N ALA A 511 -29.56 19.29 2.61
CA ALA A 511 -30.48 19.17 1.48
C ALA A 511 -30.50 20.49 0.68
N LYS A 512 -30.44 20.39 -0.63
CA LYS A 512 -30.45 21.51 -1.57
C LYS A 512 -31.62 21.41 -2.54
N PRO A 513 -32.02 22.53 -3.19
CA PRO A 513 -33.04 22.52 -4.23
C PRO A 513 -32.75 21.48 -5.32
N ALA A 514 -33.79 20.88 -5.90
CA ALA A 514 -33.62 19.88 -6.95
C ALA A 514 -32.89 20.45 -8.18
N ILE A 515 -32.05 19.63 -8.82
CA ILE A 515 -31.48 19.97 -10.13
C ILE A 515 -32.55 19.63 -11.18
N ALA A 516 -33.36 20.62 -11.53
CA ALA A 516 -34.42 20.49 -12.53
C ALA A 516 -33.97 20.98 -13.91
N ALA A 517 -34.81 20.77 -14.94
CA ALA A 517 -34.58 21.38 -16.25
C ALA A 517 -34.46 22.91 -16.12
N GLY A 518 -33.46 23.50 -16.78
CA GLY A 518 -33.06 24.89 -16.65
C GLY A 518 -31.90 25.14 -15.67
N ALA A 519 -31.53 24.15 -14.83
CA ALA A 519 -30.36 24.27 -13.95
C ALA A 519 -29.04 24.17 -14.73
N ALA A 520 -27.99 24.82 -14.22
CA ALA A 520 -26.63 24.68 -14.75
C ALA A 520 -25.80 23.75 -13.85
N VAL A 521 -25.13 22.77 -14.46
CA VAL A 521 -24.23 21.84 -13.77
C VAL A 521 -22.85 21.83 -14.41
N MET A 522 -21.81 21.55 -13.63
CA MET A 522 -20.46 21.35 -14.15
C MET A 522 -19.70 20.30 -13.33
N SER A 523 -18.58 19.82 -13.87
CA SER A 523 -17.58 19.12 -13.06
C SER A 523 -16.25 19.85 -13.14
N THR A 524 -15.55 19.93 -12.01
CA THR A 524 -14.19 20.50 -11.94
C THR A 524 -13.17 19.70 -12.77
N ALA A 525 -13.47 18.43 -13.11
CA ALA A 525 -12.60 17.62 -13.95
C ALA A 525 -12.63 18.03 -15.44
N SER A 526 -13.77 18.55 -15.94
CA SER A 526 -13.93 18.93 -17.36
C SER A 526 -14.06 20.44 -17.59
N GLY A 527 -14.43 21.22 -16.58
CA GLY A 527 -14.59 22.67 -16.66
C GLY A 527 -15.74 23.17 -17.54
N THR A 528 -16.44 22.27 -18.25
CA THR A 528 -17.57 22.62 -19.12
C THR A 528 -18.84 22.75 -18.29
N VAL A 529 -19.55 23.86 -18.47
CA VAL A 529 -20.88 24.08 -17.89
C VAL A 529 -21.93 23.54 -18.85
N TYR A 530 -22.88 22.79 -18.30
CA TYR A 530 -24.00 22.21 -19.04
C TYR A 530 -25.31 22.76 -18.51
N LEU A 531 -26.23 23.10 -19.41
CA LEU A 531 -27.63 23.34 -19.09
C LEU A 531 -28.36 21.99 -19.04
N VAL A 532 -29.09 21.73 -17.96
CA VAL A 532 -29.93 20.54 -17.80
C VAL A 532 -31.24 20.76 -18.56
N MET A 533 -31.55 19.87 -19.51
CA MET A 533 -32.81 19.89 -20.27
C MET A 533 -33.71 18.73 -19.82
N PRO A 534 -34.97 18.64 -20.29
CA PRO A 534 -35.79 17.47 -20.02
C PRO A 534 -35.13 16.16 -20.45
N ASP A 535 -34.58 16.09 -21.67
CA ASP A 535 -34.11 14.83 -22.27
C ASP A 535 -32.58 14.71 -22.46
N ASP A 536 -31.82 15.78 -22.19
CA ASP A 536 -30.36 15.80 -22.35
C ASP A 536 -29.69 16.85 -21.44
N ILE A 537 -28.36 16.92 -21.49
CA ILE A 537 -27.59 18.08 -21.04
C ILE A 537 -26.88 18.75 -22.20
N ARG A 538 -26.84 20.07 -22.20
CA ARG A 538 -26.29 20.85 -23.33
C ARG A 538 -25.09 21.67 -22.91
N PRO A 539 -23.90 21.48 -23.51
CA PRO A 539 -22.74 22.27 -23.17
C PRO A 539 -22.97 23.73 -23.56
N ILE A 540 -22.58 24.66 -22.70
CA ILE A 540 -22.76 26.10 -22.93
C ILE A 540 -21.47 26.67 -23.53
N SER A 541 -21.60 27.45 -24.61
CA SER A 541 -20.44 27.93 -25.38
C SER A 541 -19.67 29.09 -24.75
N SER A 542 -20.30 29.88 -23.86
CA SER A 542 -19.67 31.03 -23.22
C SER A 542 -20.40 31.45 -21.93
N TRP A 543 -19.73 32.23 -21.09
CA TRP A 543 -20.35 32.84 -19.91
C TRP A 543 -21.55 33.73 -20.28
N ASP A 544 -21.43 34.53 -21.34
CA ASP A 544 -22.53 35.39 -21.84
C ASP A 544 -23.75 34.57 -22.26
N SER A 545 -23.53 33.37 -22.83
CA SER A 545 -24.62 32.46 -23.18
C SER A 545 -25.36 31.98 -21.93
N LEU A 546 -24.63 31.64 -20.86
CA LEU A 546 -25.23 31.21 -19.60
C LEU A 546 -26.00 32.35 -18.91
N VAL A 547 -25.46 33.57 -18.91
CA VAL A 547 -26.14 34.76 -18.36
C VAL A 547 -27.42 35.07 -19.13
N ALA A 548 -27.38 34.98 -20.47
CA ALA A 548 -28.56 35.16 -21.32
C ALA A 548 -29.64 34.12 -21.02
N LEU A 549 -29.26 32.86 -20.81
CA LEU A 549 -30.17 31.77 -20.40
C LEU A 549 -30.68 31.92 -18.97
N SER A 550 -30.06 32.78 -18.16
CA SER A 550 -30.50 33.10 -16.79
C SER A 550 -31.34 34.38 -16.72
N ALA A 551 -31.87 34.85 -17.85
CA ALA A 551 -32.61 36.11 -17.97
C ALA A 551 -31.84 37.33 -17.41
N GLY A 552 -30.51 37.32 -17.53
CA GLY A 552 -29.65 38.39 -17.03
C GLY A 552 -29.31 38.32 -15.52
N ALA A 553 -29.86 37.35 -14.79
CA ALA A 553 -29.45 37.08 -13.41
C ALA A 553 -28.09 36.37 -13.33
N THR A 554 -27.42 36.45 -12.18
CA THR A 554 -26.18 35.69 -11.94
C THR A 554 -26.50 34.18 -11.92
N PRO A 555 -25.98 33.39 -12.87
CA PRO A 555 -26.25 31.97 -12.93
C PRO A 555 -25.66 31.24 -11.73
N THR A 556 -26.44 30.35 -11.12
CA THR A 556 -25.92 29.41 -10.11
C THR A 556 -25.53 28.11 -10.81
N ILE A 557 -24.29 27.67 -10.62
CA ILE A 557 -23.78 26.43 -11.22
C ILE A 557 -23.53 25.43 -10.10
N THR A 558 -24.21 24.28 -10.15
CA THR A 558 -23.98 23.19 -9.21
C THR A 558 -22.81 22.33 -9.69
N VAL A 559 -21.80 22.15 -8.84
CA VAL A 559 -20.64 21.30 -9.14
C VAL A 559 -20.96 19.85 -8.77
N VAL A 560 -21.03 18.98 -9.78
CA VAL A 560 -21.40 17.56 -9.68
C VAL A 560 -20.22 16.64 -10.02
N PRO A 561 -20.26 15.37 -9.62
CA PRO A 561 -19.25 14.39 -10.01
C PRO A 561 -19.16 14.22 -11.53
N GLN A 562 -17.96 14.04 -12.08
CA GLN A 562 -17.76 13.84 -13.52
C GLN A 562 -18.48 12.58 -14.03
N ALA A 563 -18.59 11.54 -13.20
CA ALA A 563 -19.33 10.31 -13.53
C ALA A 563 -20.81 10.58 -13.84
N LEU A 564 -21.42 11.60 -13.21
CA LEU A 564 -22.79 12.01 -13.51
C LEU A 564 -22.88 12.62 -14.91
N ILE A 565 -22.02 13.58 -15.23
CA ILE A 565 -21.97 14.20 -16.57
C ILE A 565 -21.66 13.15 -17.64
N ALA A 566 -20.78 12.19 -17.36
CA ALA A 566 -20.44 11.12 -18.29
C ALA A 566 -21.65 10.24 -18.66
N THR A 567 -22.58 10.02 -17.74
CA THR A 567 -23.75 9.14 -17.93
C THR A 567 -24.97 9.82 -18.55
N LEU A 568 -25.03 11.16 -18.54
CA LEU A 568 -26.12 11.94 -19.15
C LEU A 568 -26.03 12.00 -20.69
N PRO A 569 -27.12 11.85 -21.46
CA PRO A 569 -27.15 12.19 -22.88
C PRO A 569 -26.71 13.63 -23.16
N LYS A 570 -25.94 13.86 -24.22
CA LYS A 570 -25.46 15.19 -24.61
C LYS A 570 -26.26 15.70 -25.79
N GLY A 571 -26.91 16.85 -25.60
CA GLY A 571 -27.58 17.59 -26.65
C GLY A 571 -26.63 18.54 -27.39
N PRO A 572 -27.14 19.32 -28.35
CA PRO A 572 -26.36 20.32 -29.07
C PRO A 572 -25.84 21.41 -28.12
N VAL A 573 -24.74 22.07 -28.52
CA VAL A 573 -24.18 23.21 -27.78
C VAL A 573 -25.23 24.31 -27.67
N ALA A 574 -25.52 24.78 -26.45
CA ALA A 574 -26.45 25.87 -26.22
C ALA A 574 -25.86 27.19 -26.73
N LEU A 575 -26.40 27.69 -27.83
CA LEU A 575 -26.10 29.00 -28.40
C LEU A 575 -26.78 30.12 -27.61
N GLN A 576 -26.25 31.34 -27.71
CA GLN A 576 -26.79 32.51 -27.02
C GLN A 576 -28.19 32.86 -27.55
N ALA A 577 -29.18 32.83 -26.66
CA ALA A 577 -30.56 33.21 -26.95
C ALA A 577 -30.66 34.66 -27.45
N GLY A 578 -31.55 34.92 -28.41
CA GLY A 578 -31.78 36.27 -28.93
C GLY A 578 -30.67 36.80 -29.86
N THR A 579 -29.67 35.98 -30.19
CA THR A 579 -28.62 36.35 -31.15
C THR A 579 -29.01 35.93 -32.57
N MET A 580 -28.76 36.80 -33.55
CA MET A 580 -28.86 36.46 -34.95
C MET A 580 -27.59 35.73 -35.38
N VAL A 581 -27.73 34.53 -35.94
CA VAL A 581 -26.61 33.65 -36.25
C VAL A 581 -26.69 33.16 -37.68
N ARG A 582 -25.52 33.04 -38.32
CA ARG A 582 -25.36 32.26 -39.54
C ARG A 582 -24.09 31.42 -39.48
N ASN A 583 -23.97 30.49 -40.41
CA ASN A 583 -22.73 29.76 -40.64
C ASN A 583 -22.06 30.24 -41.93
N ALA A 584 -20.84 29.75 -42.19
CA ALA A 584 -20.08 30.15 -43.38
C ALA A 584 -20.63 29.53 -44.68
N SER A 585 -21.30 28.37 -44.59
CA SER A 585 -21.79 27.59 -45.73
C SER A 585 -23.19 28.01 -46.22
N ASN A 586 -23.96 28.76 -45.43
CA ASN A 586 -25.31 29.19 -45.76
C ASN A 586 -25.53 30.68 -45.39
N ALA A 587 -26.00 31.47 -46.36
CA ALA A 587 -26.27 32.89 -46.17
C ALA A 587 -27.53 33.18 -45.33
N THR A 588 -28.38 32.17 -45.08
CA THR A 588 -29.60 32.29 -44.26
C THR A 588 -29.22 32.62 -42.82
N VAL A 589 -29.79 33.71 -42.31
CA VAL A 589 -29.62 34.13 -40.92
C VAL A 589 -30.82 33.64 -40.10
N TYR A 590 -30.55 33.16 -38.90
CA TYR A 590 -31.54 32.67 -37.97
C TYR A 590 -31.47 33.45 -36.66
N LEU A 591 -32.61 33.71 -36.03
CA LEU A 591 -32.66 34.07 -34.62
C LEU A 591 -32.52 32.79 -33.80
N VAL A 592 -31.58 32.76 -32.85
CA VAL A 592 -31.50 31.68 -31.85
C VAL A 592 -32.65 31.85 -30.87
N ASN A 593 -33.65 30.97 -30.98
CA ASN A 593 -34.78 30.93 -30.06
C ASN A 593 -34.40 30.01 -28.89
N GLY A 594 -33.68 30.62 -27.95
CA GLY A 594 -33.10 30.04 -26.74
C GLY A 594 -32.45 28.68 -26.97
N VAL A 595 -33.08 27.63 -26.44
CA VAL A 595 -32.58 26.25 -26.57
C VAL A 595 -33.55 25.36 -27.32
N THR A 596 -34.60 25.92 -27.91
CA THR A 596 -35.65 25.11 -28.55
C THR A 596 -35.42 24.93 -30.04
N ASN A 597 -35.22 26.03 -30.77
CA ASN A 597 -35.10 26.01 -32.23
C ASN A 597 -34.32 27.25 -32.75
N LYS A 598 -34.16 27.32 -34.06
CA LYS A 598 -33.65 28.50 -34.76
C LYS A 598 -34.72 29.02 -35.73
N ILE A 599 -34.97 30.32 -35.73
CA ILE A 599 -36.05 30.94 -36.51
C ILE A 599 -35.48 31.71 -37.69
N PRO A 600 -35.71 31.28 -38.94
CA PRO A 600 -35.27 32.04 -40.12
C PRO A 600 -36.09 33.32 -40.28
N PHE A 601 -35.50 34.33 -40.92
CA PHE A 601 -36.18 35.60 -41.21
C PHE A 601 -35.72 36.19 -42.55
N SER A 602 -36.58 37.01 -43.17
CA SER A 602 -36.35 37.55 -44.51
C SER A 602 -35.72 38.94 -44.53
N SER A 603 -35.78 39.68 -43.42
CA SER A 603 -35.10 40.97 -43.25
C SER A 603 -34.68 41.18 -41.80
N PHE A 604 -33.74 42.10 -41.55
CA PHE A 604 -33.29 42.42 -40.20
C PHE A 604 -34.28 43.26 -39.40
N ASP A 605 -35.35 43.78 -40.01
CA ASP A 605 -36.31 44.63 -39.31
C ASP A 605 -37.07 43.86 -38.21
N PRO A 606 -37.72 42.70 -38.45
CA PRO A 606 -38.43 41.98 -37.39
C PRO A 606 -37.60 41.67 -36.12
N PRO A 607 -36.39 41.10 -36.20
CA PRO A 607 -35.58 40.87 -35.00
C PRO A 607 -35.10 42.17 -34.35
N THR A 608 -34.65 43.16 -35.12
CA THR A 608 -34.15 44.42 -34.53
C THR A 608 -35.27 45.25 -33.90
N GLN A 609 -36.48 45.24 -34.48
CA GLN A 609 -37.65 45.88 -33.88
C GLN A 609 -38.11 45.19 -32.60
N ALA A 610 -37.80 43.90 -32.41
CA ALA A 610 -38.02 43.21 -31.15
C ALA A 610 -36.90 43.47 -30.12
N GLY A 611 -35.84 44.18 -30.50
CA GLY A 611 -34.68 44.48 -29.65
C GLY A 611 -33.48 43.55 -29.86
N PHE A 612 -33.56 42.57 -30.77
CA PHE A 612 -32.45 41.67 -31.08
C PHE A 612 -31.49 42.31 -32.09
N THR A 613 -30.34 42.79 -31.61
CA THR A 613 -29.34 43.50 -32.42
C THR A 613 -28.02 42.75 -32.58
N GLN A 614 -27.79 41.71 -31.77
CA GLN A 614 -26.54 40.96 -31.77
C GLN A 614 -26.46 40.02 -32.97
N PHE A 615 -25.31 39.98 -33.64
CA PHE A 615 -25.04 39.13 -34.79
C PHE A 615 -23.73 38.36 -34.61
N THR A 616 -23.72 37.05 -34.88
CA THR A 616 -22.53 36.21 -34.75
C THR A 616 -22.45 35.10 -35.81
N PHE A 617 -21.28 34.48 -35.91
CA PHE A 617 -21.05 33.29 -36.73
C PHE A 617 -20.87 32.05 -35.85
N THR A 618 -21.38 30.91 -36.31
CA THR A 618 -21.17 29.61 -35.64
C THR A 618 -20.85 28.52 -36.67
N THR A 619 -20.48 27.33 -36.18
CA THR A 619 -20.19 26.18 -37.04
C THR A 619 -21.48 25.50 -37.52
N ASP A 620 -21.38 24.77 -38.64
CA ASP A 620 -22.49 24.01 -39.21
C ASP A 620 -23.07 23.02 -38.20
N ASP A 621 -22.21 22.28 -37.49
CA ASP A 621 -22.63 21.30 -36.47
C ASP A 621 -23.47 21.94 -35.37
N ARG A 622 -23.05 23.10 -34.85
CA ARG A 622 -23.77 23.81 -33.78
C ARG A 622 -25.11 24.33 -34.28
N LEU A 623 -25.14 24.91 -35.48
CA LEU A 623 -26.37 25.47 -36.04
C LEU A 623 -27.36 24.38 -36.45
N ASN A 624 -26.88 23.27 -37.01
CA ASN A 624 -27.70 22.14 -37.45
C ASN A 624 -28.27 21.33 -36.28
N GLY A 625 -27.64 21.39 -35.11
CA GLY A 625 -28.17 20.82 -33.86
C GLY A 625 -29.50 21.43 -33.40
N TYR A 626 -29.86 22.61 -33.89
CA TYR A 626 -31.15 23.25 -33.58
C TYR A 626 -32.20 22.93 -34.65
N PRO A 627 -33.39 22.44 -34.28
CA PRO A 627 -34.52 22.36 -35.20
C PRO A 627 -34.80 23.73 -35.85
N THR A 628 -35.13 23.75 -37.13
CA THR A 628 -35.49 24.99 -37.83
C THR A 628 -37.00 25.24 -37.69
N SER A 629 -37.39 26.43 -37.24
CA SER A 629 -38.80 26.85 -37.25
C SER A 629 -39.36 26.81 -38.67
N LYS A 630 -40.57 26.27 -38.82
CA LYS A 630 -41.30 26.26 -40.10
C LYS A 630 -41.89 27.64 -40.45
N THR A 631 -41.94 28.54 -39.47
CA THR A 631 -42.51 29.88 -39.62
C THR A 631 -41.40 30.92 -39.56
N LEU A 632 -41.38 31.84 -40.52
CA LEU A 632 -40.44 32.96 -40.55
C LEU A 632 -40.74 33.97 -39.44
N LEU A 633 -39.70 34.53 -38.81
CA LEU A 633 -39.87 35.63 -37.87
C LEU A 633 -40.39 36.86 -38.61
N GLY A 634 -41.59 37.30 -38.25
CA GLY A 634 -42.19 38.58 -38.64
C GLY A 634 -42.33 39.51 -37.44
N PHE A 635 -43.10 40.58 -37.58
CA PHE A 635 -43.33 41.54 -36.49
C PHE A 635 -44.26 41.01 -35.38
N GLY A 636 -44.85 39.81 -35.53
CA GLY A 636 -45.70 39.18 -34.52
C GLY A 636 -44.96 38.09 -33.75
N VAL A 637 -44.95 38.16 -32.42
CA VAL A 637 -44.33 37.15 -31.55
C VAL A 637 -45.26 36.72 -30.42
N ILE A 638 -45.09 35.49 -29.93
CA ILE A 638 -45.84 34.92 -28.81
C ILE A 638 -44.86 34.63 -27.68
N CYS A 639 -45.19 35.11 -26.48
CA CYS A 639 -44.48 34.79 -25.26
C CYS A 639 -45.44 34.22 -24.23
N GLY A 640 -45.32 32.91 -23.96
CA GLY A 640 -46.32 32.16 -23.22
C GLY A 640 -47.66 32.18 -23.96
N SER A 641 -48.71 32.67 -23.31
CA SER A 641 -50.04 32.83 -23.95
C SER A 641 -50.28 34.21 -24.57
N GLN A 642 -49.40 35.19 -24.35
CA GLN A 642 -49.60 36.57 -24.77
C GLN A 642 -48.97 36.82 -26.15
N LYS A 643 -49.75 37.47 -27.03
CA LYS A 643 -49.30 37.93 -28.35
C LYS A 643 -48.78 39.36 -28.29
N TYR A 644 -47.71 39.62 -29.03
CA TYR A 644 -47.06 40.92 -29.10
C TYR A 644 -46.75 41.30 -30.54
N VAL A 645 -46.66 42.60 -30.81
CA VAL A 645 -46.00 43.12 -32.01
C VAL A 645 -44.68 43.78 -31.64
N SER A 646 -43.66 43.61 -32.49
CA SER A 646 -42.34 44.19 -32.29
C SER A 646 -42.19 45.53 -33.02
N ALA A 647 -41.83 46.58 -32.29
CA ALA A 647 -41.63 47.92 -32.82
C ALA A 647 -40.69 48.72 -31.91
N GLY A 648 -39.82 49.55 -32.49
CA GLY A 648 -38.96 50.48 -31.74
C GLY A 648 -37.95 49.81 -30.80
N GLY A 649 -37.61 48.54 -31.01
CA GLY A 649 -36.73 47.77 -30.13
C GLY A 649 -37.44 47.22 -28.88
N SER A 650 -38.78 47.21 -28.88
CA SER A 650 -39.62 46.69 -27.80
C SER A 650 -40.75 45.83 -28.34
N ILE A 651 -41.38 45.06 -27.46
CA ILE A 651 -42.62 44.33 -27.74
C ILE A 651 -43.82 45.04 -27.11
N HIS A 652 -44.92 45.09 -27.85
CA HIS A 652 -46.15 45.77 -27.47
C HIS A 652 -47.28 44.75 -27.37
N ALA A 653 -47.89 44.61 -26.20
CA ALA A 653 -48.91 43.58 -25.97
C ALA A 653 -50.15 43.87 -26.83
N VAL A 654 -50.61 42.87 -27.57
CA VAL A 654 -51.81 42.99 -28.41
C VAL A 654 -52.99 42.43 -27.64
N SER A 655 -53.94 43.30 -27.31
CA SER A 655 -55.21 42.87 -26.72
C SER A 655 -56.03 42.06 -27.71
N SER A 656 -56.96 41.24 -27.20
CA SER A 656 -57.88 40.47 -28.05
C SER A 656 -58.68 41.35 -29.03
N ALA A 657 -59.03 42.58 -28.63
CA ALA A 657 -59.76 43.55 -29.45
C ALA A 657 -58.92 44.12 -30.61
N LEU A 658 -57.59 44.18 -30.46
CA LEU A 658 -56.68 44.73 -31.48
C LEU A 658 -56.06 43.65 -32.36
N LEU A 659 -56.23 42.36 -32.03
CA LEU A 659 -55.56 41.27 -32.75
C LEU A 659 -55.90 41.24 -34.25
N ALA A 660 -57.15 41.54 -34.62
CA ALA A 660 -57.55 41.62 -36.03
C ALA A 660 -56.94 42.82 -36.79
N GLN A 661 -56.47 43.85 -36.06
CA GLN A 661 -55.86 45.04 -36.64
C GLN A 661 -54.37 44.86 -36.96
N TYR A 662 -53.74 43.84 -36.37
CA TYR A 662 -52.34 43.45 -36.61
C TYR A 662 -52.30 42.09 -37.31
N PRO A 663 -52.49 42.02 -38.64
CA PRO A 663 -52.62 40.78 -39.39
C PRO A 663 -51.26 40.08 -39.63
N PHE A 664 -50.43 39.98 -38.59
CA PHE A 664 -49.14 39.29 -38.66
C PHE A 664 -49.29 37.80 -38.40
N THR A 665 -48.35 37.03 -38.95
CA THR A 665 -48.07 35.69 -38.44
C THR A 665 -47.33 35.82 -37.12
N TYR A 666 -47.82 35.15 -36.08
CA TYR A 666 -47.23 35.20 -34.74
C TYR A 666 -46.36 33.96 -34.52
N VAL A 667 -45.07 34.18 -34.28
CA VAL A 667 -44.10 33.09 -34.01
C VAL A 667 -43.91 32.91 -32.52
N GLU A 668 -43.97 31.66 -32.05
CA GLU A 668 -43.71 31.34 -30.64
C GLU A 668 -42.22 31.46 -30.31
N LEU A 669 -41.92 32.29 -29.33
CA LEU A 669 -40.59 32.43 -28.76
C LEU A 669 -40.53 31.60 -27.47
N ASP A 670 -39.39 30.96 -27.25
CA ASP A 670 -39.18 30.20 -26.03
C ASP A 670 -39.01 31.10 -24.82
N THR A 671 -39.12 30.50 -23.64
CA THR A 671 -39.08 31.25 -22.38
C THR A 671 -37.81 32.08 -22.21
N PHE A 672 -36.66 31.58 -22.66
CA PHE A 672 -35.38 32.29 -22.56
C PHE A 672 -35.37 33.51 -23.49
N THR A 673 -35.81 33.35 -24.73
CA THR A 673 -35.87 34.42 -25.74
C THR A 673 -36.89 35.48 -25.36
N CYS A 674 -38.03 35.07 -24.80
CA CYS A 674 -39.05 35.97 -24.27
C CYS A 674 -38.56 36.81 -23.10
N ALA A 675 -37.72 36.25 -22.23
CA ALA A 675 -37.18 36.96 -21.07
C ALA A 675 -36.23 38.11 -21.46
N LEU A 676 -35.67 38.10 -22.67
CA LEU A 676 -34.77 39.13 -23.18
C LEU A 676 -35.49 40.35 -23.77
N LEU A 677 -36.81 40.27 -23.99
CA LEU A 677 -37.56 41.30 -24.69
C LEU A 677 -37.95 42.46 -23.76
N THR A 678 -37.68 43.69 -24.20
CA THR A 678 -38.14 44.90 -23.52
C THR A 678 -39.62 45.12 -23.81
N LYS A 679 -40.45 45.27 -22.76
CA LYS A 679 -41.87 45.58 -22.91
C LYS A 679 -42.07 47.09 -23.04
N GLY A 680 -42.67 47.52 -24.14
CA GLY A 680 -43.11 48.89 -24.35
C GLY A 680 -44.53 49.10 -23.82
N ILE A 681 -45.16 50.21 -24.23
CA ILE A 681 -46.60 50.40 -24.04
C ILE A 681 -47.39 49.31 -24.76
N ASP A 682 -48.63 49.04 -24.34
CA ASP A 682 -49.48 48.12 -25.09
C ASP A 682 -49.72 48.61 -26.52
N ALA A 683 -49.91 47.67 -27.45
CA ALA A 683 -50.19 48.01 -28.84
C ALA A 683 -51.50 48.82 -28.92
N THR A 684 -51.56 49.80 -29.82
CA THR A 684 -52.73 50.66 -29.98
C THR A 684 -53.28 50.57 -31.39
N ALA A 685 -54.46 51.11 -31.64
CA ALA A 685 -54.98 51.21 -33.01
C ALA A 685 -54.25 52.28 -33.85
N PHE A 686 -53.10 52.81 -33.41
CA PHE A 686 -52.41 53.90 -34.06
C PHE A 686 -50.91 53.60 -34.20
N ILE A 687 -50.38 53.78 -35.40
CA ILE A 687 -48.96 53.62 -35.70
C ILE A 687 -48.42 54.89 -36.35
N ARG A 688 -47.14 55.21 -36.11
CA ARG A 688 -46.44 56.31 -36.78
C ARG A 688 -45.21 55.78 -37.50
N THR A 689 -45.07 56.14 -38.77
CA THR A 689 -43.90 55.77 -39.60
C THR A 689 -42.77 56.80 -39.49
N PRO A 690 -41.54 56.48 -39.94
CA PRO A 690 -40.37 57.36 -39.75
C PRO A 690 -40.46 58.72 -40.47
N ASP A 691 -41.30 58.82 -41.51
CA ASP A 691 -41.62 60.06 -42.21
C ASP A 691 -42.61 60.97 -41.45
N GLY A 692 -43.08 60.53 -40.28
CA GLY A 692 -44.04 61.24 -39.44
C GLY A 692 -45.51 60.94 -39.77
N SER A 693 -45.80 60.13 -40.79
CA SER A 693 -47.18 59.77 -41.13
C SER A 693 -47.81 58.91 -40.04
N ILE A 694 -49.04 59.27 -39.62
CA ILE A 694 -49.80 58.52 -38.60
C ILE A 694 -50.94 57.78 -39.29
N PHE A 695 -51.12 56.50 -38.93
CA PHE A 695 -52.18 55.65 -39.45
C PHE A 695 -53.08 55.15 -38.32
N TYR A 696 -54.38 55.11 -38.59
CA TYR A 696 -55.36 54.37 -37.80
C TYR A 696 -55.49 52.95 -38.34
N LEU A 697 -55.43 51.95 -37.46
CA LEU A 697 -55.60 50.55 -37.80
C LEU A 697 -57.06 50.13 -37.62
N ASN A 698 -57.68 49.60 -38.67
CA ASN A 698 -59.03 49.08 -38.63
C ASN A 698 -59.21 47.97 -39.67
N GLY A 699 -59.90 46.88 -39.30
CA GLY A 699 -60.19 45.79 -40.24
C GLY A 699 -58.94 45.14 -40.89
N GLY A 700 -57.79 45.18 -40.22
CA GLY A 700 -56.51 44.70 -40.77
C GLY A 700 -55.88 45.64 -41.82
N GLN A 701 -56.40 46.85 -41.97
CA GLN A 701 -55.87 47.89 -42.85
C GLN A 701 -55.31 49.07 -42.06
N LYS A 702 -54.33 49.77 -42.64
CA LYS A 702 -53.83 51.05 -42.15
C LYS A 702 -54.48 52.18 -42.94
N HIS A 703 -55.05 53.15 -42.25
CA HIS A 703 -55.76 54.27 -42.84
C HIS A 703 -55.00 55.56 -42.53
N PRO A 704 -54.50 56.30 -43.54
CA PRO A 704 -53.72 57.51 -43.30
C PRO A 704 -54.57 58.57 -42.60
N ILE A 705 -54.01 59.21 -41.58
CA ILE A 705 -54.65 60.31 -40.86
C ILE A 705 -54.13 61.63 -41.43
N SER A 706 -55.04 62.45 -41.97
CA SER A 706 -54.71 63.66 -42.73
C SER A 706 -54.28 64.87 -41.87
N SER A 707 -54.53 64.85 -40.56
CA SER A 707 -54.17 65.95 -39.65
C SER A 707 -54.06 65.52 -38.19
N MET A 708 -53.29 66.26 -37.38
CA MET A 708 -53.18 66.02 -35.94
C MET A 708 -54.52 66.21 -35.21
N ALA A 709 -55.39 67.11 -35.69
CA ALA A 709 -56.74 67.28 -35.15
C ALA A 709 -57.58 66.00 -35.32
N ARG A 710 -57.49 65.35 -36.48
CA ARG A 710 -58.17 64.07 -36.75
C ARG A 710 -57.58 62.94 -35.90
N PHE A 711 -56.26 62.91 -35.71
CA PHE A 711 -55.64 61.95 -34.78
C PHE A 711 -56.19 62.13 -33.36
N ASN A 712 -56.19 63.34 -32.81
CA ASN A 712 -56.67 63.61 -31.46
C ASN A 712 -58.14 63.18 -31.27
N GLN A 713 -58.98 63.37 -32.31
CA GLN A 713 -60.37 62.93 -32.30
C GLN A 713 -60.51 61.39 -32.27
N LEU A 714 -59.77 60.68 -33.13
CA LEU A 714 -59.87 59.22 -33.24
C LEU A 714 -59.18 58.50 -32.07
N ALA A 715 -58.05 59.03 -31.63
CA ALA A 715 -57.21 58.41 -30.60
C ALA A 715 -57.80 58.52 -29.20
N ALA A 716 -58.61 59.55 -28.94
CA ALA A 716 -59.22 59.79 -27.63
C ALA A 716 -58.19 59.72 -26.48
N GLY A 717 -57.01 60.30 -26.69
CA GLY A 717 -55.89 60.31 -25.74
C GLY A 717 -54.99 59.07 -25.76
N LYS A 718 -55.27 58.05 -26.59
CA LYS A 718 -54.39 56.90 -26.76
C LYS A 718 -53.14 57.27 -27.58
N PRO A 719 -51.95 56.77 -27.22
CA PRO A 719 -50.73 57.01 -27.99
C PRO A 719 -50.72 56.19 -29.29
N TYR A 720 -49.82 56.55 -30.20
CA TYR A 720 -49.38 55.66 -31.29
C TYR A 720 -48.12 54.90 -30.87
N ILE A 721 -47.83 53.80 -31.55
CA ILE A 721 -46.51 53.16 -31.50
C ILE A 721 -45.68 53.57 -32.72
N ASP A 722 -44.40 53.85 -32.52
CA ASP A 722 -43.47 54.17 -33.61
C ASP A 722 -43.01 52.89 -34.30
N VAL A 723 -43.18 52.81 -35.61
CA VAL A 723 -42.89 51.62 -36.40
C VAL A 723 -41.99 51.96 -37.58
N VAL A 724 -41.22 50.97 -38.03
CA VAL A 724 -40.44 51.09 -39.28
C VAL A 724 -41.33 51.02 -40.52
N ALA A 725 -40.83 51.53 -41.64
CA ALA A 725 -41.57 51.53 -42.90
C ALA A 725 -42.02 50.13 -43.34
N SER A 726 -41.19 49.10 -43.15
CA SER A 726 -41.50 47.70 -43.48
C SER A 726 -42.62 47.09 -42.63
N PHE A 727 -42.71 47.49 -41.35
CA PHE A 727 -43.83 47.14 -40.48
C PHE A 727 -45.13 47.70 -41.06
N ALA A 728 -45.16 49.00 -41.33
CA ALA A 728 -46.36 49.63 -41.89
C ALA A 728 -46.68 49.06 -43.27
N ALA A 729 -45.69 48.80 -44.12
CA ALA A 729 -45.87 48.21 -45.45
C ALA A 729 -46.49 46.81 -45.42
N SER A 730 -46.32 46.09 -44.32
CA SER A 730 -46.91 44.75 -44.10
C SER A 730 -48.41 44.81 -43.77
N ILE A 731 -48.98 46.00 -43.59
CA ILE A 731 -50.42 46.22 -43.38
C ILE A 731 -50.98 46.95 -44.60
N THR A 732 -52.06 46.40 -45.19
CA THR A 732 -52.67 46.95 -46.41
C THR A 732 -53.19 48.37 -46.18
N THR A 733 -52.91 49.29 -47.09
CA THR A 733 -53.41 50.68 -47.01
C THR A 733 -54.87 50.76 -47.42
N GLY A 734 -55.73 51.24 -46.52
CA GLY A 734 -57.12 51.60 -46.79
C GLY A 734 -57.29 53.09 -47.13
N PRO A 735 -58.52 53.56 -47.38
CA PRO A 735 -58.81 54.99 -47.56
C PRO A 735 -58.45 55.81 -46.30
N ALA A 736 -58.26 57.12 -46.43
CA ALA A 736 -57.95 58.00 -45.29
C ALA A 736 -59.04 57.95 -44.19
N ALA A 737 -58.59 58.03 -42.93
CA ALA A 737 -59.42 57.78 -41.73
C ALA A 737 -60.28 58.96 -41.28
#